data_AF-D3PCA2-F1
#
_entry.id   AF-D3PCA2-F1
#
_cell.length_a   1.000
_cell.length_b   1.000
_cell.length_c   1.000
_cell.angle_alpha   90.00
_cell.angle_beta   90.00
_cell.angle_gamma   90.00
#
_symmetry.space_group_name_H-M   'P 1'
#
loop_
_entity.id
_entity.type
_entity.pdbx_description
1 polymer ?
#
loop_
_entity_poly.entity_id
_entity_poly.type
_entity_poly.pdbx_seq_one_letter_code
_entity_poly.pdbx_strand_id
1 'polypeptide(L)'
;MSKRNIFVLMLFLNLILFSLKVYSAPTGQEPAKECALCHYSWMDEFMFQHKGTDIVKFPEKRVVAEEIMCFSCHDGTVVDSRIRVWAEDKHKVGVKPSKNVIVPKKLPLKDGKIVCATCHSAHGTGEPEKEGISRSIFLRMRNENSELCKSCHTNKFGKNNHPDAKVDYLINEEFFRAGGVLGRENNVICESCHTPHGPKEKKLLLGKYVNSELCSYCHTDKLEKGKYYKKGVLTHPVNIIFKDKVKRIEVERNGGIFVEDKIVCLTCHNTHKGVNKSLLIINNKNDELCFKCHNEKKAIYFTKHNMKKLKSFMSKFKKSPYEHGVCSACHDPHGWALDLPKTDDDLLSKACFSCHLDKRIVKGKVINKNKYNHPVFIESKYKTDLPLFEKENKYFSEILNDNNNRNNITCATCHNSHIKSKNFLRKEVKDGKLCLSCHNRKKAIVGSAHGKDKLNCVSCHKIHNSDNKNLLINSLENVCYDCHSKGKIAKEKLVGEHSHPVNIIPSNKITTSNGKFIEGKIMCVSCHDPHNPGKLGKFLINNPKNTDILCLNCHKDKDNILITKHAKIKKNNELFVCTECHIPHNAKSKKYLFKEIIKTENDYCLICHNKDGIAHKKVVKLMHPIGKVNDSEKYNLKELSCISCHDAHNKNSGYKENYFLKAYDSNICFNCHKDKTTFTNSKHNVSKKSGNLFKKFNENSCEFCHDIHFQKNDYLKTSDNNDRCVECHKLRSIVGDKVIYNSHPFVLAQNINYNKYKLLDGKIVCSTCHDPHLDNNFMLSKNIGSTDELCTGCHKNKKDVTFSEHNLKNILHIKLNSVCKECHKPHNYPKSNNLLWPYNKYNDENFIEDLCLYCHNSKGLANKKTVNYYGHPKIVITYNELIAKGIKLFDNQGNKNIKGIITCSTCHDAHVWSEKENFKKIYSNVEGNSLNSFLMYSEVIKLCNTCHGAEGLTRYKYYHTEKYRKKSQRKLLKPKNILDILIGN
;
A
#
# COMPACT_ATOMS: atom_id res chain seq x y z
N MET A 1 3.39 -47.10 -62.80
CA MET A 1 1.96 -47.02 -63.14
C MET A 1 1.53 -48.35 -63.75
N SER A 2 0.48 -49.00 -63.20
CA SER A 2 -0.02 -50.28 -63.71
C SER A 2 -0.94 -50.07 -64.92
N LYS A 3 -1.08 -51.10 -65.77
CA LYS A 3 -1.86 -51.09 -67.03
C LYS A 3 -3.31 -50.60 -66.90
N ARG A 4 -3.86 -50.57 -65.69
CA ARG A 4 -5.21 -50.07 -65.38
C ARG A 4 -5.34 -48.54 -65.44
N ASN A 5 -4.23 -47.80 -65.27
CA ASN A 5 -4.24 -46.33 -65.30
C ASN A 5 -4.06 -45.74 -66.72
N ILE A 6 -3.62 -46.54 -67.69
CA ILE A 6 -3.47 -46.11 -69.10
C ILE A 6 -4.82 -46.17 -69.82
N PHE A 7 -5.67 -47.14 -69.48
CA PHE A 7 -6.98 -47.33 -70.11
C PHE A 7 -7.97 -46.22 -69.73
N VAL A 8 -7.94 -45.76 -68.47
CA VAL A 8 -8.79 -44.64 -68.00
C VAL A 8 -8.33 -43.30 -68.61
N LEU A 9 -7.02 -43.14 -68.84
CA LEU A 9 -6.47 -41.94 -69.49
C LEU A 9 -6.84 -41.88 -70.98
N MET A 10 -6.87 -43.01 -71.69
CA MET A 10 -7.27 -43.07 -73.10
C MET A 10 -8.78 -42.90 -73.32
N LEU A 11 -9.62 -43.33 -72.38
CA LEU A 11 -11.06 -43.09 -72.46
C LEU A 11 -11.39 -41.60 -72.26
N PHE A 12 -10.68 -40.92 -71.36
CA PHE A 12 -10.85 -39.47 -71.13
C PHE A 12 -10.33 -38.63 -72.31
N LEU A 13 -9.25 -39.06 -73.00
CA LEU A 13 -8.72 -38.34 -74.16
C LEU A 13 -9.62 -38.43 -75.40
N ASN A 14 -10.29 -39.57 -75.61
CA ASN A 14 -11.19 -39.77 -76.75
C ASN A 14 -12.52 -38.99 -76.60
N LEU A 15 -13.00 -38.78 -75.38
CA LEU A 15 -14.17 -37.93 -75.09
C LEU A 15 -13.91 -36.43 -75.33
N ILE A 16 -12.65 -36.00 -75.20
CA ILE A 16 -12.23 -34.61 -75.46
C ILE A 16 -12.04 -34.33 -76.95
N LEU A 17 -11.67 -35.34 -77.76
CA LEU A 17 -11.48 -35.19 -79.21
C LEU A 17 -12.80 -35.22 -80.02
N PHE A 18 -13.86 -35.85 -79.50
CA PHE A 18 -15.17 -35.90 -80.18
C PHE A 18 -16.02 -34.63 -80.05
N SER A 19 -15.61 -33.67 -79.22
CA SER A 19 -16.29 -32.38 -79.05
C SER A 19 -15.69 -31.25 -79.91
N LEU A 20 -14.70 -31.55 -80.76
CA LEU A 20 -14.09 -30.63 -81.71
C LEU A 20 -14.36 -31.04 -83.16
N LYS A 21 -15.62 -31.00 -83.58
CA LYS A 21 -15.98 -30.84 -85.00
C LYS A 21 -16.87 -29.62 -85.13
N VAL A 22 -16.22 -28.48 -85.35
CA VAL A 22 -16.87 -27.25 -85.81
C VAL A 22 -17.37 -27.53 -87.22
N TYR A 23 -18.70 -27.47 -87.39
CA TYR A 23 -19.36 -27.36 -88.67
C TYR A 23 -18.89 -26.06 -89.33
N SER A 24 -18.07 -26.15 -90.38
CA SER A 24 -17.89 -25.05 -91.32
C SER A 24 -19.05 -25.09 -92.31
N ALA A 25 -20.02 -24.16 -92.16
CA ALA A 25 -21.03 -23.90 -93.17
C ALA A 25 -20.40 -23.14 -94.37
N PRO A 26 -20.90 -23.31 -95.60
CA PRO A 26 -20.24 -22.85 -96.81
C PRO A 26 -20.28 -21.31 -96.93
N THR A 27 -19.14 -20.73 -97.29
CA THR A 27 -19.01 -19.34 -97.72
C THR A 27 -19.60 -19.18 -99.12
N GLY A 28 -20.77 -18.55 -99.22
CA GLY A 28 -21.33 -18.16 -100.52
C GLY A 28 -22.85 -18.02 -100.49
N GLN A 29 -23.35 -16.89 -100.02
CA GLN A 29 -24.71 -16.45 -100.33
C GLN A 29 -24.65 -15.05 -100.94
N GLU A 30 -25.24 -14.91 -102.13
CA GLU A 30 -25.34 -13.63 -102.82
C GLU A 30 -26.26 -12.67 -102.05
N PRO A 31 -25.79 -11.47 -101.67
CA PRO A 31 -26.55 -10.51 -100.86
C PRO A 31 -27.89 -10.07 -101.48
N ALA A 32 -28.04 -10.19 -102.79
CA ALA A 32 -29.21 -9.72 -103.53
C ALA A 32 -30.50 -10.48 -103.17
N LYS A 33 -30.42 -11.78 -102.84
CA LYS A 33 -31.60 -12.60 -102.52
C LYS A 33 -32.19 -12.31 -101.14
N GLU A 34 -31.37 -11.92 -100.16
CA GLU A 34 -31.87 -11.60 -98.81
C GLU A 34 -32.47 -10.18 -98.73
N CYS A 35 -31.99 -9.24 -99.55
CA CYS A 35 -32.56 -7.89 -99.62
C CYS A 35 -33.93 -7.85 -100.35
N ALA A 36 -34.15 -8.75 -101.30
CA ALA A 36 -35.36 -8.80 -102.14
C ALA A 36 -36.65 -9.14 -101.34
N LEU A 37 -36.53 -9.88 -100.24
CA LEU A 37 -37.66 -10.27 -99.37
C LEU A 37 -38.37 -9.07 -98.72
N CYS A 38 -37.68 -7.95 -98.54
CA CYS A 38 -38.21 -6.75 -97.85
C CYS A 38 -38.21 -5.49 -98.74
N HIS A 39 -37.49 -5.49 -99.87
CA HIS A 39 -37.52 -4.45 -100.88
C HIS A 39 -38.21 -4.94 -102.17
N TYR A 40 -39.49 -5.33 -102.06
CA TYR A 40 -40.27 -5.84 -103.21
C TYR A 40 -40.27 -4.90 -104.43
N SER A 41 -40.09 -3.58 -104.23
CA SER A 41 -39.95 -2.58 -105.30
C SER A 41 -38.67 -2.74 -106.13
N TRP A 42 -37.78 -3.64 -105.76
CA TRP A 42 -36.51 -3.94 -106.43
C TRP A 42 -36.51 -5.30 -107.13
N MET A 43 -37.64 -6.00 -107.10
CA MET A 43 -37.85 -7.26 -107.82
C MET A 43 -38.63 -6.95 -109.11
N ASP A 44 -38.02 -7.23 -110.26
CA ASP A 44 -38.61 -6.97 -111.57
C ASP A 44 -39.92 -7.77 -111.76
N GLU A 45 -40.06 -8.91 -111.08
CA GLU A 45 -41.23 -9.79 -111.11
C GLU A 45 -42.49 -9.16 -110.49
N PHE A 46 -42.33 -8.19 -109.58
CA PHE A 46 -43.43 -7.44 -108.97
C PHE A 46 -43.71 -6.11 -109.70
N MET A 47 -43.00 -5.84 -110.79
CA MET A 47 -42.98 -4.55 -111.50
C MET A 47 -43.27 -4.75 -112.99
N PHE A 48 -44.45 -5.26 -113.34
CA PHE A 48 -44.86 -5.40 -114.74
C PHE A 48 -45.19 -4.02 -115.34
N GLN A 49 -44.42 -3.56 -116.32
CA GLN A 49 -44.62 -2.29 -117.04
C GLN A 49 -44.66 -1.01 -116.17
N HIS A 50 -43.96 -0.98 -115.02
CA HIS A 50 -43.93 0.17 -114.10
C HIS A 50 -45.29 0.56 -113.50
N LYS A 51 -46.25 -0.36 -113.48
CA LYS A 51 -47.50 -0.22 -112.73
C LYS A 51 -47.49 -1.28 -111.63
N GLY A 52 -47.80 -0.87 -110.40
CA GLY A 52 -47.93 -1.79 -109.28
C GLY A 52 -49.02 -2.85 -109.53
N THR A 53 -49.08 -3.86 -108.68
CA THR A 53 -50.13 -4.89 -108.73
C THR A 53 -51.36 -4.44 -107.93
N ASP A 54 -52.48 -5.15 -108.07
CA ASP A 54 -53.68 -4.91 -107.25
C ASP A 54 -53.42 -5.10 -105.74
N ILE A 55 -52.36 -5.84 -105.40
CA ILE A 55 -51.94 -6.13 -104.02
C ILE A 55 -50.97 -5.06 -103.53
N VAL A 56 -50.15 -4.46 -104.41
CA VAL A 56 -49.10 -3.50 -104.03
C VAL A 56 -48.94 -2.38 -105.04
N LYS A 57 -49.29 -1.14 -104.64
CA LYS A 57 -49.14 0.07 -105.46
C LYS A 57 -47.68 0.46 -105.65
N PHE A 58 -47.35 1.03 -106.82
CA PHE A 58 -46.01 1.53 -107.13
C PHE A 58 -45.65 2.72 -106.21
N PRO A 59 -44.54 2.66 -105.44
CA PRO A 59 -44.16 3.75 -104.56
C PRO A 59 -43.58 4.95 -105.33
N GLU A 60 -44.24 6.11 -105.27
CA GLU A 60 -43.82 7.35 -105.98
C GLU A 60 -42.50 7.97 -105.48
N LYS A 61 -42.07 7.64 -104.26
CA LYS A 61 -40.84 8.19 -103.65
C LYS A 61 -39.91 7.10 -103.15
N ARG A 62 -38.64 7.19 -103.54
CA ARG A 62 -37.55 6.37 -102.99
C ARG A 62 -37.23 6.83 -101.56
N VAL A 63 -37.72 6.12 -100.56
CA VAL A 63 -37.54 6.40 -99.11
C VAL A 63 -36.28 5.76 -98.51
N VAL A 64 -35.25 5.56 -99.33
CA VAL A 64 -34.01 4.88 -98.91
C VAL A 64 -33.27 5.82 -97.95
N ALA A 65 -33.16 5.40 -96.67
CA ALA A 65 -32.50 6.11 -95.55
C ALA A 65 -33.33 7.15 -94.76
N GLU A 66 -34.66 7.09 -94.80
CA GLU A 66 -35.52 7.79 -93.82
C GLU A 66 -35.67 6.99 -92.51
N GLU A 67 -35.95 7.66 -91.39
CA GLU A 67 -36.08 7.04 -90.06
C GLU A 67 -37.13 5.91 -90.02
N ILE A 68 -38.22 6.07 -90.77
CA ILE A 68 -39.28 5.06 -90.88
C ILE A 68 -38.82 3.75 -91.52
N MET A 69 -37.87 3.83 -92.46
CA MET A 69 -37.27 2.66 -93.10
C MET A 69 -36.30 1.94 -92.15
N CYS A 70 -35.60 2.69 -91.30
CA CYS A 70 -34.79 2.07 -90.24
C CYS A 70 -35.69 1.39 -89.20
N PHE A 71 -36.84 1.99 -88.86
CA PHE A 71 -37.79 1.44 -87.90
C PHE A 71 -38.40 0.11 -88.35
N SER A 72 -38.73 -0.03 -89.65
CA SER A 72 -39.31 -1.27 -90.20
C SER A 72 -38.37 -2.47 -90.13
N CYS A 73 -37.05 -2.27 -90.09
CA CYS A 73 -36.11 -3.39 -89.93
C CYS A 73 -36.03 -3.92 -88.49
N HIS A 74 -36.42 -3.14 -87.48
CA HIS A 74 -36.35 -3.54 -86.07
C HIS A 74 -37.69 -4.09 -85.53
N ASP A 75 -38.57 -4.55 -86.41
CA ASP A 75 -39.93 -4.99 -86.09
C ASP A 75 -40.06 -6.44 -85.58
N GLY A 76 -38.96 -7.21 -85.60
CA GLY A 76 -38.90 -8.60 -85.12
C GLY A 76 -38.04 -9.53 -85.99
N THR A 77 -37.62 -9.07 -87.16
CA THR A 77 -36.74 -9.83 -88.09
C THR A 77 -35.24 -9.73 -87.74
N VAL A 78 -34.84 -8.72 -86.95
CA VAL A 78 -33.55 -8.62 -86.25
C VAL A 78 -33.79 -8.40 -84.75
N VAL A 79 -32.73 -8.44 -83.91
CA VAL A 79 -32.85 -8.11 -82.48
C VAL A 79 -33.58 -6.78 -82.31
N ASP A 80 -34.73 -6.82 -81.65
CA ASP A 80 -35.56 -5.64 -81.42
C ASP A 80 -34.79 -4.65 -80.54
N SER A 81 -34.32 -3.57 -81.17
CA SER A 81 -33.60 -2.49 -80.51
C SER A 81 -34.43 -1.22 -80.40
N ARG A 82 -35.75 -1.30 -80.70
CA ARG A 82 -36.61 -0.13 -80.82
C ARG A 82 -36.65 0.70 -79.54
N ILE A 83 -36.72 0.02 -78.40
CA ILE A 83 -36.69 0.65 -77.08
C ILE A 83 -35.41 1.48 -76.91
N ARG A 84 -34.25 0.90 -77.21
CA ARG A 84 -32.94 1.55 -77.01
C ARG A 84 -32.69 2.71 -77.99
N VAL A 85 -33.16 2.61 -79.23
CA VAL A 85 -32.85 3.59 -80.29
C VAL A 85 -33.89 4.71 -80.39
N TRP A 86 -35.17 4.41 -80.17
CA TRP A 86 -36.27 5.37 -80.34
C TRP A 86 -37.02 5.71 -79.06
N ALA A 87 -37.12 4.81 -78.07
CA ALA A 87 -37.84 5.10 -76.82
C ALA A 87 -36.96 5.75 -75.73
N GLU A 88 -35.66 5.49 -75.75
CA GLU A 88 -34.68 6.11 -74.85
C GLU A 88 -33.95 7.31 -75.49
N ASP A 89 -33.19 8.04 -74.67
CA ASP A 89 -32.35 9.14 -75.13
C ASP A 89 -31.34 8.67 -76.20
N LYS A 90 -30.96 9.58 -77.10
CA LYS A 90 -29.99 9.29 -78.16
C LYS A 90 -29.10 10.49 -78.48
N HIS A 91 -28.00 10.23 -79.17
CA HIS A 91 -27.21 11.27 -79.80
C HIS A 91 -28.13 12.08 -80.73
N LYS A 92 -28.19 13.39 -80.54
CA LYS A 92 -29.22 14.23 -81.16
C LYS A 92 -29.14 14.20 -82.70
N VAL A 93 -30.26 13.83 -83.32
CA VAL A 93 -30.53 13.91 -84.77
C VAL A 93 -31.58 15.00 -85.04
N GLY A 94 -31.71 15.46 -86.28
CA GLY A 94 -32.59 16.58 -86.67
C GLY A 94 -32.06 17.97 -86.28
N VAL A 95 -30.82 18.06 -85.77
CA VAL A 95 -30.18 19.29 -85.30
C VAL A 95 -28.94 19.63 -86.12
N LYS A 96 -28.63 20.93 -86.27
CA LYS A 96 -27.38 21.38 -86.89
C LYS A 96 -26.20 21.11 -85.94
N PRO A 97 -25.03 20.65 -86.44
CA PRO A 97 -23.83 20.50 -85.63
C PRO A 97 -23.45 21.80 -84.90
N SER A 98 -23.00 21.71 -83.66
CA SER A 98 -22.52 22.87 -82.90
C SER A 98 -21.18 23.38 -83.46
N LYS A 99 -20.79 24.61 -83.13
CA LYS A 99 -19.48 25.21 -83.50
C LYS A 99 -18.25 24.37 -83.09
N ASN A 100 -18.41 23.48 -82.10
CA ASN A 100 -17.34 22.63 -81.58
C ASN A 100 -17.29 21.22 -82.19
N VAL A 101 -18.14 20.94 -83.18
CA VAL A 101 -18.25 19.65 -83.87
C VAL A 101 -18.01 19.87 -85.35
N ILE A 102 -17.05 19.14 -85.92
CA ILE A 102 -16.68 19.25 -87.34
C ILE A 102 -17.17 17.98 -88.02
N VAL A 103 -18.24 18.05 -88.81
CA VAL A 103 -18.72 16.86 -89.55
C VAL A 103 -17.96 16.75 -90.88
N PRO A 104 -17.19 15.67 -91.12
CA PRO A 104 -16.47 15.48 -92.38
C PRO A 104 -17.43 15.35 -93.57
N LYS A 105 -17.02 15.81 -94.77
CA LYS A 105 -17.84 15.73 -96.00
C LYS A 105 -18.35 14.32 -96.33
N LYS A 106 -17.60 13.28 -95.95
CA LYS A 106 -17.97 11.86 -96.15
C LYS A 106 -19.19 11.41 -95.33
N LEU A 107 -19.61 12.19 -94.33
CA LEU A 107 -20.80 11.91 -93.52
C LEU A 107 -21.93 12.84 -93.99
N PRO A 108 -23.02 12.30 -94.57
CA PRO A 108 -24.06 13.12 -95.18
C PRO A 108 -24.88 13.85 -94.13
N LEU A 109 -25.26 15.10 -94.41
CA LEU A 109 -26.21 15.88 -93.63
C LEU A 109 -27.45 16.16 -94.49
N LYS A 110 -28.64 16.15 -93.90
CA LYS A 110 -29.89 16.53 -94.56
C LYS A 110 -30.27 17.93 -94.10
N ASP A 111 -30.38 18.88 -95.03
CA ASP A 111 -30.64 20.31 -94.72
C ASP A 111 -29.67 20.92 -93.69
N GLY A 112 -28.41 20.47 -93.73
CA GLY A 112 -27.35 20.85 -92.78
C GLY A 112 -27.52 20.28 -91.37
N LYS A 113 -28.46 19.35 -91.17
CA LYS A 113 -28.73 18.67 -89.89
C LYS A 113 -28.18 17.24 -89.89
N ILE A 114 -27.77 16.78 -88.71
CA ILE A 114 -27.37 15.40 -88.46
C ILE A 114 -28.62 14.52 -88.54
N VAL A 115 -28.56 13.42 -89.29
CA VAL A 115 -29.64 12.44 -89.43
C VAL A 115 -29.11 11.03 -89.13
N CYS A 116 -29.99 10.03 -89.01
CA CYS A 116 -29.57 8.64 -88.79
C CYS A 116 -28.57 8.18 -89.87
N ALA A 117 -28.86 8.56 -91.12
CA ALA A 117 -28.00 8.31 -92.27
C ALA A 117 -26.65 9.03 -92.22
N THR A 118 -26.40 9.97 -91.29
CA THR A 118 -25.08 10.58 -91.11
C THR A 118 -24.09 9.58 -90.54
N CYS A 119 -24.52 8.70 -89.64
CA CYS A 119 -23.68 7.71 -88.98
C CYS A 119 -23.85 6.29 -89.56
N HIS A 120 -25.08 5.96 -89.98
CA HIS A 120 -25.46 4.64 -90.49
C HIS A 120 -25.59 4.62 -92.02
N SER A 121 -25.34 3.46 -92.61
CA SER A 121 -25.55 3.17 -94.03
C SER A 121 -25.90 1.71 -94.22
N ALA A 122 -27.13 1.40 -94.66
CA ALA A 122 -27.54 0.04 -95.00
C ALA A 122 -26.72 -0.60 -96.15
N HIS A 123 -25.96 0.23 -96.89
CA HIS A 123 -25.01 -0.22 -97.89
C HIS A 123 -23.61 -0.20 -97.26
N GLY A 124 -22.98 -1.36 -97.14
CA GLY A 124 -21.64 -1.50 -96.55
C GLY A 124 -20.60 -0.75 -97.37
N THR A 125 -19.99 0.28 -96.79
CA THR A 125 -18.94 1.09 -97.44
C THR A 125 -17.52 0.63 -97.09
N GLY A 126 -17.34 -0.62 -96.64
CA GLY A 126 -16.03 -1.21 -96.36
C GLY A 126 -16.07 -2.16 -95.18
N GLU A 127 -15.73 -3.43 -95.43
CA GLU A 127 -15.45 -4.54 -94.50
C GLU A 127 -15.93 -4.36 -93.04
N PRO A 128 -17.18 -4.78 -92.73
CA PRO A 128 -17.69 -4.91 -91.36
C PRO A 128 -17.24 -6.23 -90.72
N GLU A 129 -16.01 -6.69 -90.98
CA GLU A 129 -15.48 -7.84 -90.26
C GLU A 129 -15.23 -7.42 -88.81
N LYS A 130 -16.05 -7.96 -87.89
CA LYS A 130 -15.99 -7.91 -86.40
C LYS A 130 -16.99 -6.99 -85.68
N GLU A 131 -17.83 -6.25 -86.39
CA GLU A 131 -19.01 -5.61 -85.77
C GLU A 131 -20.24 -6.46 -86.06
N GLY A 132 -20.40 -7.56 -85.33
CA GLY A 132 -21.59 -8.41 -85.43
C GLY A 132 -22.89 -7.62 -85.20
N ILE A 133 -24.01 -8.18 -85.65
CA ILE A 133 -25.39 -7.64 -85.57
C ILE A 133 -25.79 -7.19 -84.15
N SER A 134 -25.04 -7.63 -83.12
CA SER A 134 -25.20 -7.28 -81.72
C SER A 134 -24.56 -5.95 -81.27
N ARG A 135 -23.70 -5.31 -82.09
CA ARG A 135 -22.93 -4.10 -81.69
C ARG A 135 -23.37 -2.82 -82.41
N SER A 136 -23.57 -2.86 -83.72
CA SER A 136 -24.12 -1.73 -84.47
C SER A 136 -24.60 -2.20 -85.84
N ILE A 137 -25.82 -1.86 -86.20
CA ILE A 137 -26.42 -2.26 -87.48
C ILE A 137 -26.00 -1.18 -88.51
N PHE A 138 -24.95 -1.50 -89.26
CA PHE A 138 -24.42 -0.77 -90.41
C PHE A 138 -23.86 0.65 -90.18
N LEU A 139 -22.71 0.78 -89.50
CA LEU A 139 -21.95 2.06 -89.46
C LEU A 139 -21.26 2.36 -90.81
N ARG A 140 -21.13 3.65 -91.14
CA ARG A 140 -20.47 4.13 -92.37
C ARG A 140 -18.96 3.95 -92.43
N MET A 141 -18.33 3.61 -91.31
CA MET A 141 -16.90 3.38 -91.23
C MET A 141 -16.59 2.42 -90.09
N ARG A 142 -15.41 1.79 -90.15
CA ARG A 142 -14.85 1.03 -89.04
C ARG A 142 -14.85 1.90 -87.78
N ASN A 143 -15.30 1.34 -86.66
CA ASN A 143 -15.40 2.08 -85.40
C ASN A 143 -14.79 1.32 -84.21
N GLU A 144 -13.86 0.39 -84.46
CA GLU A 144 -13.20 -0.41 -83.41
C GLU A 144 -12.54 0.43 -82.31
N ASN A 145 -12.04 1.64 -82.59
CA ASN A 145 -11.44 2.54 -81.61
C ASN A 145 -12.07 3.95 -81.64
N SER A 146 -13.38 4.03 -81.84
CA SER A 146 -14.17 5.26 -81.91
C SER A 146 -13.82 6.16 -83.11
N GLU A 147 -13.36 5.63 -84.22
CA GLU A 147 -12.98 6.42 -85.40
C GLU A 147 -14.13 7.33 -85.87
N LEU A 148 -15.38 6.87 -85.78
CA LEU A 148 -16.56 7.66 -86.11
C LEU A 148 -16.72 8.85 -85.16
N CYS A 149 -16.63 8.62 -83.85
CA CYS A 149 -16.69 9.70 -82.86
C CYS A 149 -15.52 10.68 -83.03
N LYS A 150 -14.31 10.16 -83.27
CA LYS A 150 -13.07 10.91 -83.51
C LYS A 150 -13.16 11.82 -84.73
N SER A 151 -13.84 11.37 -85.77
CA SER A 151 -14.02 12.14 -87.00
C SER A 151 -14.82 13.43 -86.80
N CYS A 152 -15.73 13.45 -85.81
CA CYS A 152 -16.59 14.59 -85.52
C CYS A 152 -16.17 15.40 -84.28
N HIS A 153 -15.65 14.74 -83.25
CA HIS A 153 -15.32 15.33 -81.95
C HIS A 153 -13.82 15.62 -81.76
N THR A 154 -13.15 16.13 -82.79
CA THR A 154 -11.69 16.33 -82.84
C THR A 154 -11.09 17.02 -81.60
N ASN A 155 -11.81 17.99 -81.02
CA ASN A 155 -11.37 18.75 -79.82
C ASN A 155 -11.45 18.00 -78.49
N LYS A 156 -11.92 16.74 -78.50
CA LYS A 156 -12.03 15.86 -77.32
C LYS A 156 -10.86 14.86 -77.20
N PHE A 157 -9.92 14.91 -78.14
CA PHE A 157 -8.76 14.01 -78.24
C PHE A 157 -7.43 14.76 -78.04
N GLY A 158 -6.36 14.04 -77.72
CA GLY A 158 -5.03 14.62 -77.44
C GLY A 158 -4.33 14.03 -76.19
N LYS A 159 -3.18 14.60 -75.80
CA LYS A 159 -2.41 14.15 -74.62
C LYS A 159 -3.21 14.31 -73.32
N ASN A 160 -2.99 13.39 -72.37
CA ASN A 160 -3.64 13.37 -71.04
C ASN A 160 -5.18 13.25 -71.10
N ASN A 161 -5.66 12.36 -71.96
CA ASN A 161 -7.06 11.94 -72.03
C ASN A 161 -7.17 10.47 -71.60
N HIS A 162 -8.35 10.08 -71.12
CA HIS A 162 -8.60 8.69 -70.72
C HIS A 162 -8.80 7.73 -71.91
N PRO A 163 -9.51 8.11 -73.00
CA PRO A 163 -9.46 7.33 -74.24
C PRO A 163 -8.01 7.24 -74.73
N ASP A 164 -7.58 6.04 -75.14
CA ASP A 164 -6.19 5.64 -75.50
C ASP A 164 -5.37 4.97 -74.38
N ALA A 165 -5.94 4.75 -73.19
CA ALA A 165 -5.33 3.89 -72.16
C ALA A 165 -5.60 2.40 -72.44
N LYS A 166 -4.61 1.51 -72.22
CA LYS A 166 -4.79 0.06 -72.33
C LYS A 166 -5.29 -0.52 -71.00
N VAL A 167 -6.33 -1.35 -71.03
CA VAL A 167 -6.79 -2.07 -69.84
C VAL A 167 -6.07 -3.41 -69.77
N ASP A 168 -5.27 -3.59 -68.72
CA ASP A 168 -4.44 -4.79 -68.46
C ASP A 168 -4.96 -5.65 -67.30
N TYR A 169 -6.16 -5.35 -66.80
CA TYR A 169 -6.81 -6.05 -65.69
C TYR A 169 -8.25 -6.48 -66.04
N LEU A 170 -8.81 -7.37 -65.22
CA LEU A 170 -10.18 -7.87 -65.37
C LEU A 170 -11.22 -6.77 -65.16
N ILE A 171 -12.02 -6.51 -66.19
CA ILE A 171 -13.19 -5.62 -66.11
C ILE A 171 -14.41 -6.44 -65.65
N ASN A 172 -15.23 -5.83 -64.79
CA ASN A 172 -16.46 -6.45 -64.29
C ASN A 172 -17.44 -6.75 -65.44
N GLU A 173 -18.13 -7.89 -65.43
CA GLU A 173 -19.20 -8.20 -66.41
C GLU A 173 -20.28 -7.12 -66.49
N GLU A 174 -20.56 -6.42 -65.38
CA GLU A 174 -21.51 -5.29 -65.35
C GLU A 174 -21.16 -4.19 -66.36
N PHE A 175 -19.87 -3.97 -66.65
CA PHE A 175 -19.43 -3.01 -67.67
C PHE A 175 -20.03 -3.35 -69.03
N PHE A 176 -19.89 -4.62 -69.45
CA PHE A 176 -20.40 -5.09 -70.73
C PHE A 176 -21.94 -5.12 -70.74
N ARG A 177 -22.58 -5.53 -69.64
CA ARG A 177 -24.04 -5.49 -69.48
C ARG A 177 -24.60 -4.07 -69.51
N ALA A 178 -23.83 -3.09 -69.03
CA ALA A 178 -24.21 -1.68 -69.12
C ALA A 178 -24.08 -1.12 -70.55
N GLY A 179 -23.51 -1.88 -71.49
CA GLY A 179 -23.29 -1.48 -72.89
C GLY A 179 -21.89 -0.94 -73.17
N GLY A 180 -20.95 -1.07 -72.23
CA GLY A 180 -19.56 -0.65 -72.39
C GLY A 180 -18.78 -1.56 -73.32
N VAL A 181 -17.94 -0.95 -74.17
CA VAL A 181 -17.11 -1.65 -75.15
C VAL A 181 -15.66 -1.22 -75.02
N LEU A 182 -14.73 -2.18 -75.19
CA LEU A 182 -13.31 -1.91 -75.34
C LEU A 182 -12.91 -2.00 -76.82
N GLY A 183 -11.93 -1.19 -77.20
CA GLY A 183 -11.37 -1.24 -78.54
C GLY A 183 -10.37 -2.37 -78.74
N ARG A 184 -9.63 -2.29 -79.85
CA ARG A 184 -8.58 -3.26 -80.18
C ARG A 184 -7.52 -3.29 -79.07
N GLU A 185 -7.02 -4.49 -78.75
CA GLU A 185 -6.07 -4.72 -77.64
C GLU A 185 -6.55 -4.26 -76.25
N ASN A 186 -7.85 -4.24 -75.99
CA ASN A 186 -8.44 -3.78 -74.72
C ASN A 186 -8.18 -2.29 -74.42
N ASN A 187 -8.08 -1.45 -75.46
CA ASN A 187 -7.96 -0.01 -75.27
C ASN A 187 -9.28 0.61 -74.81
N VAL A 188 -9.19 1.62 -73.95
CA VAL A 188 -10.31 2.46 -73.55
C VAL A 188 -10.65 3.39 -74.70
N ILE A 189 -11.92 3.36 -75.09
CA ILE A 189 -12.48 4.07 -76.23
C ILE A 189 -13.67 4.93 -75.77
N CYS A 190 -14.25 5.75 -76.65
CA CYS A 190 -15.39 6.61 -76.30
C CYS A 190 -16.57 5.76 -75.80
N GLU A 191 -16.82 4.65 -76.49
CA GLU A 191 -17.87 3.66 -76.22
C GLU A 191 -17.62 2.85 -74.94
N SER A 192 -16.46 3.01 -74.30
CA SER A 192 -16.22 2.45 -72.96
C SER A 192 -16.96 3.22 -71.87
N CYS A 193 -17.31 4.49 -72.10
CA CYS A 193 -18.03 5.31 -71.13
C CYS A 193 -19.32 5.91 -71.69
N HIS A 194 -19.38 6.08 -73.01
CA HIS A 194 -20.49 6.69 -73.71
C HIS A 194 -21.29 5.67 -74.52
N THR A 195 -22.59 5.92 -74.71
CA THR A 195 -23.40 5.21 -75.68
C THR A 195 -24.26 6.17 -76.49
N PRO A 196 -24.23 6.10 -77.82
CA PRO A 196 -25.03 6.98 -78.67
C PRO A 196 -26.54 6.69 -78.58
N HIS A 197 -26.95 5.50 -78.10
CA HIS A 197 -28.35 5.07 -78.02
C HIS A 197 -28.61 4.40 -76.67
N GLY A 198 -29.66 4.83 -75.97
CA GLY A 198 -30.03 4.35 -74.66
C GLY A 198 -29.02 4.64 -73.54
N PRO A 199 -28.56 5.90 -73.39
CA PRO A 199 -27.70 6.26 -72.29
C PRO A 199 -28.52 6.29 -70.99
N LYS A 200 -27.87 5.91 -69.89
CA LYS A 200 -28.51 5.93 -68.56
C LYS A 200 -28.49 7.32 -67.94
N GLU A 201 -27.67 8.23 -68.46
CA GLU A 201 -27.43 9.55 -67.89
C GLU A 201 -27.14 10.60 -68.97
N LYS A 202 -27.31 11.87 -68.60
CA LYS A 202 -26.98 13.01 -69.48
C LYS A 202 -25.56 12.92 -70.03
N LYS A 203 -25.32 13.54 -71.18
CA LYS A 203 -24.04 13.47 -71.93
C LYS A 203 -23.71 12.07 -72.44
N LEU A 204 -24.75 11.26 -72.69
CA LEU A 204 -24.65 9.97 -73.35
C LEU A 204 -23.84 8.95 -72.55
N LEU A 205 -23.93 8.92 -71.23
CA LEU A 205 -23.10 8.04 -70.39
C LEU A 205 -23.79 6.71 -70.07
N LEU A 206 -22.97 5.66 -69.96
CA LEU A 206 -23.40 4.30 -69.58
C LEU A 206 -23.79 4.16 -68.11
N GLY A 207 -23.33 5.09 -67.26
CA GLY A 207 -23.54 5.07 -65.82
C GLY A 207 -23.56 6.47 -65.23
N LYS A 208 -24.05 6.58 -63.99
CA LYS A 208 -24.25 7.87 -63.32
C LYS A 208 -22.92 8.46 -62.82
N TYR A 209 -22.86 9.80 -62.80
CA TYR A 209 -21.77 10.51 -62.11
C TYR A 209 -21.89 10.44 -60.59
N VAL A 210 -23.14 10.40 -60.09
CA VAL A 210 -23.43 10.28 -58.66
C VAL A 210 -22.77 9.00 -58.14
N ASN A 211 -22.13 9.12 -56.99
CA ASN A 211 -21.42 8.03 -56.34
C ASN A 211 -20.29 7.38 -57.19
N SER A 212 -19.76 8.10 -58.18
CA SER A 212 -18.69 7.62 -59.06
C SER A 212 -19.00 6.27 -59.74
N GLU A 213 -20.29 5.98 -59.97
CA GLU A 213 -20.77 4.68 -60.47
C GLU A 213 -20.10 4.31 -61.80
N LEU A 214 -20.07 5.25 -62.75
CA LEU A 214 -19.43 5.06 -64.05
C LEU A 214 -17.98 4.55 -63.94
N CYS A 215 -17.19 5.14 -63.04
CA CYS A 215 -15.78 4.79 -62.87
C CYS A 215 -15.60 3.41 -62.22
N SER A 216 -16.54 3.01 -61.34
CA SER A 216 -16.48 1.76 -60.60
C SER A 216 -16.67 0.50 -61.46
N TYR A 217 -17.22 0.64 -62.67
CA TYR A 217 -17.34 -0.48 -63.62
C TYR A 217 -15.98 -1.03 -64.06
N CYS A 218 -14.99 -0.15 -64.21
CA CYS A 218 -13.62 -0.54 -64.57
C CYS A 218 -12.68 -0.49 -63.37
N HIS A 219 -12.70 0.57 -62.55
CA HIS A 219 -11.75 0.76 -61.45
C HIS A 219 -12.17 0.07 -60.14
N THR A 220 -12.49 -1.23 -60.23
CA THR A 220 -12.86 -2.08 -59.10
C THR A 220 -11.71 -2.24 -58.10
N ASP A 221 -10.47 -2.01 -58.55
CA ASP A 221 -9.28 -1.99 -57.73
C ASP A 221 -9.20 -0.73 -56.84
N LYS A 222 -9.88 0.36 -57.20
CA LYS A 222 -9.89 1.64 -56.48
C LYS A 222 -11.13 1.86 -55.63
N LEU A 223 -12.30 1.46 -56.14
CA LEU A 223 -13.59 1.72 -55.51
C LEU A 223 -14.58 0.59 -55.81
N GLU A 224 -15.34 0.19 -54.79
CA GLU A 224 -16.51 -0.67 -54.97
C GLU A 224 -17.76 0.18 -55.25
N LYS A 225 -18.62 -0.27 -56.17
CA LYS A 225 -19.81 0.46 -56.61
C LYS A 225 -20.69 0.88 -55.42
N GLY A 226 -21.02 2.18 -55.37
CA GLY A 226 -21.85 2.78 -54.33
C GLY A 226 -21.22 2.87 -52.93
N LYS A 227 -19.95 2.49 -52.77
CA LYS A 227 -19.22 2.62 -51.50
C LYS A 227 -18.46 3.93 -51.43
N TYR A 228 -18.02 4.30 -50.22
CA TYR A 228 -17.23 5.52 -49.99
C TYR A 228 -15.72 5.28 -50.13
N TYR A 229 -15.25 4.03 -50.03
CA TYR A 229 -13.85 3.63 -50.09
C TYR A 229 -13.77 2.14 -50.44
N LYS A 230 -12.55 1.62 -50.62
CA LYS A 230 -12.29 0.19 -50.79
C LYS A 230 -11.71 -0.43 -49.53
N LYS A 231 -12.34 -1.49 -49.02
CA LYS A 231 -11.96 -2.13 -47.76
C LYS A 231 -10.53 -2.68 -47.86
N GLY A 232 -9.72 -2.42 -46.83
CA GLY A 232 -8.34 -2.93 -46.71
C GLY A 232 -7.25 -2.17 -47.46
N VAL A 233 -7.57 -1.11 -48.23
CA VAL A 233 -6.59 -0.44 -49.12
C VAL A 233 -6.19 0.97 -48.63
N LEU A 234 -6.81 1.51 -47.59
CA LEU A 234 -6.63 2.91 -47.12
C LEU A 234 -6.81 3.95 -48.25
N THR A 235 -7.78 3.75 -49.15
CA THR A 235 -8.10 4.69 -50.23
C THR A 235 -8.81 5.93 -49.68
N HIS A 236 -8.49 7.11 -50.24
CA HIS A 236 -9.15 8.36 -49.87
C HIS A 236 -10.66 8.25 -50.13
N PRO A 237 -11.51 8.76 -49.23
CA PRO A 237 -12.94 8.61 -49.36
C PRO A 237 -13.46 9.42 -50.53
N VAL A 238 -14.42 8.83 -51.24
CA VAL A 238 -15.24 9.45 -52.28
C VAL A 238 -16.71 9.23 -51.94
N ASN A 239 -17.61 9.86 -52.69
CA ASN A 239 -19.06 9.82 -52.52
C ASN A 239 -19.54 10.43 -51.19
N ILE A 240 -18.69 11.21 -50.53
CA ILE A 240 -18.98 11.90 -49.26
C ILE A 240 -19.32 13.38 -49.49
N ILE A 241 -20.25 13.91 -48.71
CA ILE A 241 -20.66 15.33 -48.78
C ILE A 241 -19.51 16.23 -48.32
N PHE A 242 -19.13 17.19 -49.17
CA PHE A 242 -18.13 18.20 -48.90
C PHE A 242 -18.79 19.54 -48.58
N LYS A 243 -18.76 19.93 -47.30
CA LYS A 243 -19.52 21.08 -46.79
C LYS A 243 -18.82 22.43 -46.96
N ASP A 244 -17.51 22.45 -47.19
CA ASP A 244 -16.74 23.69 -47.30
C ASP A 244 -16.93 24.32 -48.70
N LYS A 245 -17.88 25.27 -48.77
CA LYS A 245 -18.22 25.96 -50.02
C LYS A 245 -17.04 26.74 -50.61
N VAL A 246 -16.16 27.29 -49.78
CA VAL A 246 -15.03 28.12 -50.24
C VAL A 246 -14.01 27.24 -50.95
N LYS A 247 -13.57 26.16 -50.28
CA LYS A 247 -12.64 25.19 -50.86
C LYS A 247 -13.23 24.49 -52.08
N ARG A 248 -14.54 24.24 -52.08
CA ARG A 248 -15.25 23.68 -53.22
C ARG A 248 -15.12 24.56 -54.46
N ILE A 249 -15.44 25.85 -54.34
CA ILE A 249 -15.33 26.81 -55.44
C ILE A 249 -13.89 26.85 -55.97
N GLU A 250 -12.89 26.75 -55.09
CA GLU A 250 -11.49 26.70 -55.51
C GLU A 250 -11.18 25.44 -56.35
N VAL A 251 -11.66 24.26 -55.94
CA VAL A 251 -11.50 23.01 -56.70
C VAL A 251 -12.25 23.07 -58.03
N GLU A 252 -13.48 23.59 -58.04
CA GLU A 252 -14.30 23.74 -59.26
C GLU A 252 -13.68 24.71 -60.27
N ARG A 253 -13.06 25.81 -59.81
CA ARG A 253 -12.29 26.74 -60.67
C ARG A 253 -11.12 26.07 -61.38
N ASN A 254 -10.57 25.00 -60.80
CA ASN A 254 -9.50 24.22 -61.41
C ASN A 254 -10.02 23.04 -62.26
N GLY A 255 -11.34 22.95 -62.48
CA GLY A 255 -11.96 21.93 -63.32
C GLY A 255 -12.42 20.67 -62.57
N GLY A 256 -12.35 20.66 -61.23
CA GLY A 256 -12.95 19.59 -60.43
C GLY A 256 -14.48 19.66 -60.43
N ILE A 257 -15.12 18.50 -60.36
CA ILE A 257 -16.58 18.38 -60.37
C ILE A 257 -17.06 17.78 -59.05
N PHE A 258 -18.05 18.42 -58.43
CA PHE A 258 -18.83 17.86 -57.33
C PHE A 258 -20.23 17.52 -57.82
N VAL A 259 -20.78 16.40 -57.35
CA VAL A 259 -22.13 15.95 -57.74
C VAL A 259 -22.95 15.83 -56.47
N GLU A 260 -24.07 16.55 -56.38
CA GLU A 260 -24.88 16.64 -55.14
C GLU A 260 -24.02 17.02 -53.91
N ASP A 261 -23.10 17.97 -54.08
CA ASP A 261 -22.14 18.41 -53.07
C ASP A 261 -21.16 17.32 -52.60
N LYS A 262 -21.10 16.17 -53.27
CA LYS A 262 -20.20 15.06 -52.93
C LYS A 262 -18.88 15.13 -53.68
N ILE A 263 -17.80 14.72 -53.01
CA ILE A 263 -16.51 14.40 -53.65
C ILE A 263 -16.72 13.15 -54.49
N VAL A 264 -16.38 13.18 -55.77
CA VAL A 264 -16.41 12.03 -56.69
C VAL A 264 -15.05 11.91 -57.38
N CYS A 265 -14.80 10.84 -58.16
CA CYS A 265 -13.53 10.70 -58.90
C CYS A 265 -13.20 11.97 -59.73
N LEU A 266 -14.23 12.58 -60.35
CA LEU A 266 -14.09 13.80 -61.15
C LEU A 266 -13.82 15.07 -60.34
N THR A 267 -13.84 15.01 -59.01
CA THR A 267 -13.40 16.12 -58.16
C THR A 267 -11.88 16.32 -58.26
N CYS A 268 -11.14 15.23 -58.42
CA CYS A 268 -9.68 15.26 -58.53
C CYS A 268 -9.18 14.95 -59.95
N HIS A 269 -9.97 14.20 -60.72
CA HIS A 269 -9.63 13.77 -62.07
C HIS A 269 -10.44 14.50 -63.14
N ASN A 270 -9.81 14.71 -64.29
CA ASN A 270 -10.47 15.15 -65.50
C ASN A 270 -10.15 14.15 -66.63
N THR A 271 -11.16 13.41 -67.08
CA THR A 271 -11.06 12.40 -68.13
C THR A 271 -10.77 13.00 -69.51
N HIS A 272 -11.04 14.30 -69.68
CA HIS A 272 -10.79 15.05 -70.90
C HIS A 272 -9.91 16.27 -70.60
N LYS A 273 -8.65 16.24 -71.05
CA LYS A 273 -7.64 17.30 -70.87
C LYS A 273 -7.14 17.42 -69.44
N GLY A 274 -6.76 16.29 -68.83
CA GLY A 274 -6.02 16.32 -67.57
C GLY A 274 -4.68 17.05 -67.71
N VAL A 275 -4.19 17.67 -66.63
CA VAL A 275 -2.92 18.43 -66.71
C VAL A 275 -1.68 17.51 -66.74
N ASN A 276 -1.85 16.21 -66.48
CA ASN A 276 -0.80 15.20 -66.50
C ASN A 276 -1.33 13.82 -66.90
N LYS A 277 -0.42 12.85 -67.04
CA LYS A 277 -0.75 11.45 -67.40
C LYS A 277 -1.65 10.73 -66.38
N SER A 278 -1.76 11.25 -65.16
CA SER A 278 -2.67 10.73 -64.12
C SER A 278 -4.04 11.42 -64.14
N LEU A 279 -4.31 12.21 -65.18
CA LEU A 279 -5.59 12.88 -65.40
C LEU A 279 -5.98 13.83 -64.27
N LEU A 280 -5.03 14.39 -63.53
CA LEU A 280 -5.37 15.32 -62.44
C LEU A 280 -5.89 16.65 -62.98
N ILE A 281 -6.74 17.31 -62.18
CA ILE A 281 -7.20 18.68 -62.44
C ILE A 281 -6.09 19.73 -62.21
N ILE A 282 -5.11 19.42 -61.35
CA ILE A 282 -3.95 20.27 -61.02
C ILE A 282 -2.70 19.39 -60.88
N ASN A 283 -1.52 19.94 -61.14
CA ASN A 283 -0.26 19.25 -60.93
C ASN A 283 0.03 19.12 -59.43
N ASN A 284 0.16 17.90 -58.90
CA ASN A 284 0.32 17.67 -57.45
C ASN A 284 1.76 17.86 -56.94
N LYS A 285 2.55 18.75 -57.55
CA LYS A 285 3.88 19.10 -57.01
C LYS A 285 3.68 19.74 -55.64
N ASN A 286 4.46 19.30 -54.64
CA ASN A 286 4.35 19.78 -53.26
C ASN A 286 2.95 19.63 -52.63
N ASP A 287 2.18 18.60 -53.02
CA ASP A 287 0.83 18.33 -52.50
C ASP A 287 -0.18 19.47 -52.76
N GLU A 288 0.02 20.26 -53.81
CA GLU A 288 -0.83 21.40 -54.14
C GLU A 288 -2.32 21.01 -54.28
N LEU A 289 -2.61 19.86 -54.89
CA LEU A 289 -3.97 19.34 -55.00
C LEU A 289 -4.57 19.04 -53.62
N CYS A 290 -3.78 18.39 -52.75
CA CYS A 290 -4.23 18.05 -51.40
C CYS A 290 -4.56 19.30 -50.59
N PHE A 291 -3.77 20.37 -50.73
CA PHE A 291 -3.95 21.61 -49.96
C PHE A 291 -5.14 22.46 -50.39
N LYS A 292 -5.78 22.17 -51.53
CA LYS A 292 -7.10 22.75 -51.88
C LYS A 292 -8.16 22.34 -50.86
N CYS A 293 -8.03 21.15 -50.27
CA CYS A 293 -8.96 20.65 -49.25
C CYS A 293 -8.34 20.63 -47.83
N HIS A 294 -7.05 20.34 -47.70
CA HIS A 294 -6.38 19.99 -46.43
C HIS A 294 -5.27 20.98 -46.03
N ASN A 295 -5.53 22.28 -46.12
CA ASN A 295 -4.54 23.33 -45.87
C ASN A 295 -3.89 23.23 -44.47
N GLU A 296 -4.65 22.86 -43.44
CA GLU A 296 -4.19 22.68 -42.06
C GLU A 296 -3.15 21.56 -41.89
N LYS A 297 -3.06 20.61 -42.84
CA LYS A 297 -2.12 19.49 -42.80
C LYS A 297 -0.70 19.85 -43.25
N LYS A 298 -0.48 21.08 -43.74
CA LYS A 298 0.84 21.61 -44.14
C LYS A 298 1.91 21.49 -43.05
N ALA A 299 1.51 21.35 -41.79
CA ALA A 299 2.40 21.12 -40.66
C ALA A 299 3.41 19.97 -40.88
N ILE A 300 3.04 18.93 -41.65
CA ILE A 300 3.90 17.77 -41.93
C ILE A 300 5.25 18.16 -42.55
N TYR A 301 5.27 19.20 -43.40
CA TYR A 301 6.46 19.69 -44.08
C TYR A 301 7.55 20.17 -43.11
N PHE A 302 7.15 20.64 -41.94
CA PHE A 302 8.05 21.17 -40.91
C PHE A 302 8.51 20.10 -39.91
N THR A 303 8.17 18.83 -40.13
CA THR A 303 8.49 17.74 -39.21
C THR A 303 9.65 16.88 -39.72
N LYS A 304 10.03 15.86 -38.94
CA LYS A 304 10.96 14.82 -39.37
C LYS A 304 10.35 13.82 -40.37
N HIS A 305 9.03 13.85 -40.58
CA HIS A 305 8.36 12.96 -41.53
C HIS A 305 8.08 13.64 -42.88
N ASN A 306 8.76 14.75 -43.16
CA ASN A 306 8.86 15.25 -44.52
C ASN A 306 9.77 14.30 -45.33
N MET A 307 9.16 13.39 -46.09
CA MET A 307 9.88 12.34 -46.83
C MET A 307 10.83 12.90 -47.90
N LYS A 308 10.70 14.16 -48.32
CA LYS A 308 11.70 14.82 -49.20
C LYS A 308 13.08 14.91 -48.56
N LYS A 309 13.17 14.87 -47.23
CA LYS A 309 14.45 14.85 -46.49
C LYS A 309 15.18 13.50 -46.60
N LEU A 310 14.51 12.46 -47.07
CA LEU A 310 15.09 11.13 -47.27
C LEU A 310 15.39 10.93 -48.76
N LYS A 311 16.66 11.12 -49.16
CA LYS A 311 17.09 11.07 -50.58
C LYS A 311 16.75 9.75 -51.28
N SER A 312 16.71 8.63 -50.56
CA SER A 312 16.46 7.29 -51.10
C SER A 312 15.01 6.81 -50.89
N PHE A 313 14.09 7.68 -50.47
CA PHE A 313 12.72 7.26 -50.26
C PHE A 313 11.99 7.03 -51.59
N MET A 314 11.44 5.83 -51.75
CA MET A 314 10.57 5.46 -52.87
C MET A 314 9.30 4.80 -52.34
N SER A 315 8.16 5.19 -52.89
CA SER A 315 6.89 4.50 -52.66
C SER A 315 6.86 3.13 -53.36
N LYS A 316 5.90 2.28 -53.01
CA LYS A 316 5.66 1.00 -53.71
C LYS A 316 5.37 1.17 -55.21
N PHE A 317 4.94 2.37 -55.61
CA PHE A 317 4.68 2.75 -57.00
C PHE A 317 5.93 3.28 -57.73
N LYS A 318 7.12 3.16 -57.12
CA LYS A 318 8.38 3.70 -57.64
C LYS A 318 8.35 5.21 -57.91
N LYS A 319 7.58 5.96 -57.10
CA LYS A 319 7.55 7.43 -57.13
C LYS A 319 8.24 8.01 -55.91
N SER A 320 9.01 9.07 -56.12
CA SER A 320 9.65 9.86 -55.09
C SER A 320 8.71 10.94 -54.54
N PRO A 321 8.94 11.46 -53.31
CA PRO A 321 8.12 12.54 -52.73
C PRO A 321 8.19 13.86 -53.51
N TYR A 322 9.16 14.00 -54.41
CA TYR A 322 9.27 15.16 -55.31
C TYR A 322 8.29 15.07 -56.49
N GLU A 323 7.95 13.86 -56.94
CA GLU A 323 7.07 13.63 -58.08
C GLU A 323 5.58 13.68 -57.71
N HIS A 324 5.21 13.08 -56.58
CA HIS A 324 3.80 12.98 -56.16
C HIS A 324 3.45 13.72 -54.86
N GLY A 325 4.42 14.38 -54.22
CA GLY A 325 4.22 15.11 -52.96
C GLY A 325 4.60 14.32 -51.71
N VAL A 326 4.61 15.01 -50.57
CA VAL A 326 4.95 14.46 -49.24
C VAL A 326 3.77 13.70 -48.63
N CYS A 327 2.53 14.10 -48.90
CA CYS A 327 1.34 13.41 -48.39
C CYS A 327 1.20 12.04 -49.05
N SER A 328 1.31 12.00 -50.39
CA SER A 328 1.27 10.76 -51.17
C SER A 328 2.44 9.82 -50.92
N ALA A 329 3.50 10.26 -50.23
CA ALA A 329 4.59 9.39 -49.79
C ALA A 329 4.18 8.49 -48.62
N CYS A 330 3.17 8.86 -47.84
CA CYS A 330 2.65 8.05 -46.74
C CYS A 330 1.33 7.38 -47.14
N HIS A 331 0.34 8.19 -47.54
CA HIS A 331 -0.98 7.72 -47.95
C HIS A 331 -1.32 8.35 -49.29
N ASP A 332 -1.34 7.53 -50.33
CA ASP A 332 -1.78 7.94 -51.65
C ASP A 332 -3.33 7.95 -51.69
N PRO A 333 -3.98 8.83 -52.47
CA PRO A 333 -5.43 8.82 -52.61
C PRO A 333 -5.99 7.46 -53.05
N HIS A 334 -5.19 6.65 -53.74
CA HIS A 334 -5.56 5.30 -54.17
C HIS A 334 -5.02 4.18 -53.26
N GLY A 335 -4.47 4.52 -52.09
CA GLY A 335 -4.13 3.57 -51.03
C GLY A 335 -2.83 3.87 -50.28
N TRP A 336 -2.46 3.03 -49.32
CA TRP A 336 -1.21 3.24 -48.58
C TRP A 336 0.02 3.18 -49.50
N ALA A 337 0.95 4.14 -49.36
CA ALA A 337 2.03 4.35 -50.32
C ALA A 337 3.19 3.35 -50.20
N LEU A 338 3.20 2.54 -49.13
CA LEU A 338 4.24 1.56 -48.83
C LEU A 338 3.66 0.14 -48.71
N ASP A 339 4.51 -0.87 -48.79
CA ASP A 339 4.09 -2.24 -48.52
C ASP A 339 3.79 -2.41 -47.03
N LEU A 340 2.53 -2.67 -46.73
CA LEU A 340 2.08 -2.96 -45.38
C LEU A 340 2.70 -4.29 -44.89
N PRO A 341 3.16 -4.36 -43.64
CA PRO A 341 3.66 -5.61 -43.08
C PRO A 341 2.53 -6.64 -42.94
N LYS A 342 2.85 -7.90 -43.21
CA LYS A 342 1.97 -9.06 -43.03
C LYS A 342 1.94 -9.46 -41.55
N THR A 343 1.33 -8.64 -40.71
CA THR A 343 1.11 -8.91 -39.27
C THR A 343 -0.38 -9.02 -38.99
N ASP A 344 -0.75 -9.48 -37.79
CA ASP A 344 -2.15 -9.49 -37.33
C ASP A 344 -2.60 -8.12 -36.79
N ASP A 345 -1.73 -7.10 -36.86
CA ASP A 345 -2.01 -5.74 -36.40
C ASP A 345 -3.13 -5.05 -37.20
N ASP A 346 -3.77 -4.04 -36.60
CA ASP A 346 -4.71 -3.15 -37.27
C ASP A 346 -4.05 -2.38 -38.44
N LEU A 347 -4.87 -1.99 -39.42
CA LEU A 347 -4.42 -1.37 -40.67
C LEU A 347 -3.60 -0.09 -40.47
N LEU A 348 -3.93 0.69 -39.45
CA LEU A 348 -3.27 1.95 -39.14
C LEU A 348 -1.91 1.75 -38.49
N SER A 349 -1.80 0.73 -37.66
CA SER A 349 -0.53 0.37 -37.06
C SER A 349 0.38 -0.33 -38.07
N LYS A 350 -0.17 -1.16 -38.97
CA LYS A 350 0.54 -1.65 -40.17
C LYS A 350 1.09 -0.50 -41.01
N ALA A 351 0.30 0.57 -41.18
CA ALA A 351 0.75 1.79 -41.86
C ALA A 351 1.97 2.42 -41.15
N CYS A 352 1.93 2.62 -39.84
CA CYS A 352 3.09 3.12 -39.09
C CYS A 352 4.31 2.18 -39.19
N PHE A 353 4.06 0.87 -39.10
CA PHE A 353 5.04 -0.19 -39.14
C PHE A 353 5.66 -0.44 -40.52
N SER A 354 5.04 0.03 -41.59
CA SER A 354 5.66 0.04 -42.93
C SER A 354 6.99 0.82 -42.95
N CYS A 355 7.18 1.77 -42.03
CA CYS A 355 8.42 2.52 -41.83
C CYS A 355 9.16 2.16 -40.53
N HIS A 356 8.42 1.93 -39.44
CA HIS A 356 8.96 1.85 -38.07
C HIS A 356 9.19 0.43 -37.53
N LEU A 357 9.07 -0.60 -38.38
CA LEU A 357 9.55 -1.94 -38.05
C LEU A 357 11.05 -2.10 -38.31
N ASP A 358 11.64 -3.08 -37.64
CA ASP A 358 13.02 -3.49 -37.89
C ASP A 358 13.24 -3.82 -39.38
N LYS A 359 14.42 -3.43 -39.91
CA LYS A 359 14.82 -3.61 -41.32
C LYS A 359 13.97 -2.89 -42.39
N ARG A 360 13.04 -2.01 -41.99
CA ARG A 360 12.29 -1.13 -42.92
C ARG A 360 13.07 0.18 -43.15
N ILE A 361 12.34 1.30 -43.32
CA ILE A 361 12.88 2.58 -43.78
C ILE A 361 13.67 3.31 -42.68
N VAL A 362 13.20 3.25 -41.42
CA VAL A 362 13.78 4.05 -40.34
C VAL A 362 14.70 3.21 -39.44
N LYS A 363 16.03 3.33 -39.66
CA LYS A 363 17.04 2.71 -38.80
C LYS A 363 17.11 3.39 -37.41
N GLY A 364 17.03 2.62 -36.33
CA GLY A 364 17.26 3.09 -34.94
C GLY A 364 16.07 3.71 -34.20
N LYS A 365 14.88 3.79 -34.81
CA LYS A 365 13.63 4.26 -34.14
C LYS A 365 12.48 3.30 -34.35
N VAL A 366 12.74 2.04 -34.02
CA VAL A 366 11.79 0.93 -34.13
C VAL A 366 11.21 0.58 -32.76
N ILE A 367 9.98 0.08 -32.75
CA ILE A 367 9.39 -0.51 -31.54
C ILE A 367 10.01 -1.91 -31.39
N ASN A 368 10.83 -2.08 -30.36
CA ASN A 368 11.52 -3.33 -30.07
C ASN A 368 10.58 -4.26 -29.31
N LYS A 369 10.23 -5.39 -29.94
CA LYS A 369 9.36 -6.42 -29.35
C LYS A 369 9.97 -7.11 -28.13
N ASN A 370 11.30 -7.09 -27.98
CA ASN A 370 12.02 -7.67 -26.83
C ASN A 370 12.09 -6.71 -25.64
N LYS A 371 11.54 -5.50 -25.76
CA LYS A 371 11.43 -4.52 -24.67
C LYS A 371 9.97 -4.34 -24.27
N TYR A 372 9.76 -3.77 -23.09
CA TYR A 372 8.41 -3.48 -22.60
C TYR A 372 7.86 -2.24 -23.28
N ASN A 373 6.65 -2.38 -23.82
CA ASN A 373 5.92 -1.32 -24.51
C ASN A 373 4.51 -1.23 -23.90
N HIS A 374 3.96 -0.02 -23.86
CA HIS A 374 2.54 0.15 -23.56
C HIS A 374 1.73 -0.61 -24.62
N PRO A 375 0.73 -1.41 -24.19
CA PRO A 375 -0.06 -2.19 -25.13
C PRO A 375 -0.81 -1.28 -26.10
N VAL A 376 -0.86 -1.71 -27.35
CA VAL A 376 -1.71 -1.21 -28.42
C VAL A 376 -2.59 -2.38 -28.89
N PHE A 377 -3.68 -2.09 -29.57
CA PHE A 377 -4.70 -3.06 -30.04
C PHE A 377 -5.43 -3.82 -28.94
N ILE A 378 -5.50 -3.21 -27.76
CA ILE A 378 -6.35 -3.72 -26.69
C ILE A 378 -7.57 -2.82 -26.54
N GLU A 379 -8.71 -3.43 -26.29
CA GLU A 379 -9.91 -2.70 -25.92
C GLU A 379 -9.71 -2.07 -24.54
N SER A 380 -9.94 -0.76 -24.47
CA SER A 380 -9.98 -0.05 -23.20
C SER A 380 -11.13 -0.59 -22.38
N LYS A 381 -10.83 -1.03 -21.15
CA LYS A 381 -11.83 -1.42 -20.15
C LYS A 381 -12.78 -0.27 -19.76
N TYR A 382 -12.44 0.96 -20.12
CA TYR A 382 -13.26 2.15 -19.89
C TYR A 382 -13.81 2.64 -21.22
N LYS A 383 -15.15 2.64 -21.36
CA LYS A 383 -15.86 3.27 -22.49
C LYS A 383 -15.56 4.76 -22.50
N THR A 384 -14.56 5.16 -23.26
CA THR A 384 -14.06 6.53 -23.36
C THR A 384 -13.87 6.83 -24.84
N ASP A 385 -14.39 7.95 -25.33
CA ASP A 385 -14.13 8.39 -26.71
C ASP A 385 -12.64 8.72 -26.84
N LEU A 386 -11.81 7.72 -27.17
CA LEU A 386 -10.38 7.90 -27.34
C LEU A 386 -10.11 8.76 -28.59
N PRO A 387 -9.14 9.69 -28.52
CA PRO A 387 -8.87 10.56 -29.65
C PRO A 387 -8.24 9.76 -30.80
N LEU A 388 -8.94 9.66 -31.94
CA LEU A 388 -8.37 9.15 -33.19
C LEU A 388 -7.90 10.30 -34.09
N PHE A 389 -7.49 10.00 -35.33
CA PHE A 389 -7.18 11.01 -36.33
C PHE A 389 -8.42 11.89 -36.58
N GLU A 390 -8.49 13.03 -35.87
CA GLU A 390 -9.54 14.06 -35.95
C GLU A 390 -11.01 13.56 -35.84
N LYS A 391 -11.98 14.44 -36.14
CA LYS A 391 -13.42 14.19 -36.01
C LYS A 391 -13.97 13.20 -37.06
N GLU A 392 -13.13 12.60 -37.90
CA GLU A 392 -13.54 11.52 -38.82
C GLU A 392 -13.41 10.13 -38.16
N ASN A 393 -13.90 9.99 -36.92
CA ASN A 393 -14.05 8.70 -36.24
C ASN A 393 -14.75 7.65 -37.12
N LYS A 394 -15.67 8.09 -37.99
CA LYS A 394 -16.46 7.24 -38.88
C LYS A 394 -15.63 6.63 -40.02
N TYR A 395 -14.67 7.37 -40.59
CA TYR A 395 -13.87 6.90 -41.72
C TYR A 395 -12.94 5.74 -41.33
N PHE A 396 -12.22 5.87 -40.22
CA PHE A 396 -11.35 4.78 -39.74
C PHE A 396 -12.15 3.64 -39.09
N SER A 397 -13.28 3.92 -38.41
CA SER A 397 -14.13 2.85 -37.86
C SER A 397 -14.81 2.00 -38.94
N GLU A 398 -15.24 2.61 -40.04
CA GLU A 398 -15.87 1.91 -41.17
C GLU A 398 -14.83 1.13 -42.00
N ILE A 399 -13.66 1.72 -42.30
CA ILE A 399 -12.58 1.03 -43.04
C ILE A 399 -12.08 -0.21 -42.31
N LEU A 400 -11.99 -0.15 -40.98
CA LEU A 400 -11.53 -1.25 -40.13
C LEU A 400 -12.63 -2.29 -39.84
N ASN A 401 -13.87 -2.06 -40.32
CA ASN A 401 -14.99 -2.99 -40.20
C ASN A 401 -15.30 -3.39 -38.75
N ASP A 402 -15.30 -2.41 -37.84
CA ASP A 402 -15.48 -2.66 -36.42
C ASP A 402 -16.24 -1.50 -35.76
N ASN A 403 -17.54 -1.71 -35.55
CA ASN A 403 -18.40 -0.75 -34.85
C ASN A 403 -18.02 -0.61 -33.36
N ASN A 404 -17.09 -1.42 -32.83
CA ASN A 404 -16.63 -1.38 -31.43
C ASN A 404 -15.34 -0.55 -31.20
N ASN A 405 -14.74 0.02 -32.26
CA ASN A 405 -13.36 0.54 -32.22
C ASN A 405 -13.11 1.87 -31.48
N ARG A 406 -14.12 2.56 -30.95
CA ARG A 406 -13.87 3.84 -30.20
C ARG A 406 -13.10 3.64 -28.90
N ASN A 407 -13.09 2.41 -28.38
CA ASN A 407 -12.40 2.06 -27.15
C ASN A 407 -11.03 1.40 -27.40
N ASN A 408 -10.66 1.10 -28.65
CA ASN A 408 -9.40 0.41 -28.92
C ASN A 408 -8.22 1.39 -28.90
N ILE A 409 -7.17 1.02 -28.17
CA ILE A 409 -5.97 1.84 -28.04
C ILE A 409 -5.08 1.59 -29.27
N THR A 410 -4.85 2.60 -30.10
CA THR A 410 -3.97 2.51 -31.29
C THR A 410 -2.81 3.49 -31.20
N CYS A 411 -1.86 3.42 -32.13
CA CYS A 411 -0.79 4.42 -32.23
C CYS A 411 -1.36 5.85 -32.33
N ALA A 412 -2.51 6.01 -33.00
CA ALA A 412 -3.18 7.30 -33.19
C ALA A 412 -3.81 7.86 -31.93
N THR A 413 -4.07 7.02 -30.92
CA THR A 413 -4.59 7.46 -29.62
C THR A 413 -3.62 8.45 -28.98
N CYS A 414 -2.32 8.17 -29.02
CA CYS A 414 -1.29 9.01 -28.41
C CYS A 414 -0.58 9.93 -29.41
N HIS A 415 -0.47 9.50 -30.67
CA HIS A 415 0.20 10.25 -31.73
C HIS A 415 -0.78 10.85 -32.73
N ASN A 416 -0.48 12.04 -33.25
CA ASN A 416 -1.16 12.62 -34.39
C ASN A 416 -0.11 13.10 -35.41
N SER A 417 0.02 12.38 -36.53
CA SER A 417 1.01 12.69 -37.58
C SER A 417 0.80 14.05 -38.25
N HIS A 418 -0.37 14.69 -38.08
CA HIS A 418 -0.71 15.96 -38.72
C HIS A 418 -0.45 17.19 -37.85
N ILE A 419 0.08 17.04 -36.63
CA ILE A 419 0.39 18.18 -35.75
C ILE A 419 1.88 18.53 -35.72
N LYS A 420 2.16 19.82 -35.54
CA LYS A 420 3.52 20.35 -35.34
C LYS A 420 3.99 20.10 -33.90
N SER A 421 4.19 18.85 -33.52
CA SER A 421 4.72 18.48 -32.20
C SER A 421 5.91 17.52 -32.29
N LYS A 422 6.82 17.60 -31.30
CA LYS A 422 7.95 16.67 -31.17
C LYS A 422 7.39 15.24 -31.08
N ASN A 423 7.84 14.37 -31.98
CA ASN A 423 7.39 12.97 -32.11
C ASN A 423 5.87 12.81 -32.31
N PHE A 424 5.18 13.82 -32.84
CA PHE A 424 3.73 13.78 -33.08
C PHE A 424 2.89 13.52 -31.84
N LEU A 425 3.44 13.75 -30.65
CA LEU A 425 2.74 13.50 -29.42
C LEU A 425 1.61 14.51 -29.25
N ARG A 426 0.40 14.00 -28.97
CA ARG A 426 -0.76 14.82 -28.63
C ARG A 426 -0.50 15.65 -27.38
N LYS A 427 -1.12 16.83 -27.30
CA LYS A 427 -0.94 17.76 -26.17
C LYS A 427 -1.43 17.12 -24.86
N GLU A 428 -2.52 16.36 -24.94
CA GLU A 428 -3.17 15.69 -23.83
C GLU A 428 -2.28 14.62 -23.18
N VAL A 429 -1.30 14.06 -23.91
CA VAL A 429 -0.29 13.15 -23.33
C VAL A 429 0.69 13.92 -22.46
N LYS A 430 1.14 15.10 -22.93
CA LYS A 430 2.12 15.93 -22.20
C LYS A 430 1.55 16.45 -20.89
N ASP A 431 0.26 16.75 -20.85
CA ASP A 431 -0.40 17.24 -19.64
C ASP A 431 -0.96 16.08 -18.79
N GLY A 432 -0.69 14.81 -19.16
CA GLY A 432 -1.15 13.60 -18.48
C GLY A 432 -2.66 13.31 -18.59
N LYS A 433 -3.45 14.24 -19.13
CA LYS A 433 -4.91 14.13 -19.27
C LYS A 433 -5.33 12.90 -20.07
N LEU A 434 -4.62 12.59 -21.16
CA LEU A 434 -4.92 11.39 -21.96
C LEU A 434 -4.68 10.12 -21.17
N CYS A 435 -3.56 10.02 -20.44
CA CYS A 435 -3.27 8.84 -19.63
C CYS A 435 -4.38 8.60 -18.58
N LEU A 436 -4.91 9.69 -18.01
CA LEU A 436 -5.95 9.63 -16.99
C LEU A 436 -7.35 9.33 -17.50
N SER A 437 -7.60 9.35 -18.82
CA SER A 437 -8.88 8.89 -19.36
C SER A 437 -9.07 7.39 -19.12
N CYS A 438 -7.98 6.62 -19.13
CA CYS A 438 -7.98 5.18 -18.82
C CYS A 438 -7.39 4.87 -17.44
N HIS A 439 -6.40 5.62 -16.95
CA HIS A 439 -5.77 5.40 -15.65
C HIS A 439 -6.31 6.33 -14.54
N ASN A 440 -7.63 6.49 -14.49
CA ASN A 440 -8.30 7.46 -13.59
C ASN A 440 -7.96 7.29 -12.10
N ARG A 441 -7.69 6.05 -11.64
CA ARG A 441 -7.25 5.74 -10.26
C ARG A 441 -5.95 6.44 -9.87
N LYS A 442 -5.22 6.99 -10.84
CA LYS A 442 -3.94 7.69 -10.68
C LYS A 442 -4.08 9.22 -10.72
N LYS A 443 -5.30 9.74 -10.85
CA LYS A 443 -5.59 11.20 -10.96
C LYS A 443 -5.05 12.01 -9.78
N ALA A 444 -4.91 11.40 -8.61
CA ALA A 444 -4.41 12.04 -7.40
C ALA A 444 -2.97 12.60 -7.57
N ILE A 445 -2.16 12.02 -8.47
CA ILE A 445 -0.80 12.52 -8.73
C ILE A 445 -0.78 13.94 -9.29
N VAL A 446 -1.79 14.33 -10.08
CA VAL A 446 -1.85 15.66 -10.74
C VAL A 446 -2.03 16.78 -9.71
N GLY A 447 -2.75 16.52 -8.62
CA GLY A 447 -2.93 17.49 -7.52
C GLY A 447 -1.79 17.47 -6.49
N SER A 448 -0.85 16.54 -6.62
CA SER A 448 0.26 16.37 -5.69
C SER A 448 1.40 17.38 -5.93
N ALA A 449 2.39 17.42 -5.05
CA ALA A 449 3.60 18.23 -5.25
C ALA A 449 4.28 17.94 -6.61
N HIS A 450 4.38 16.66 -6.99
CA HIS A 450 4.94 16.26 -8.29
C HIS A 450 4.13 16.84 -9.46
N GLY A 451 2.79 16.83 -9.37
CA GLY A 451 1.93 17.42 -10.40
C GLY A 451 2.02 18.96 -10.46
N LYS A 452 2.17 19.63 -9.31
CA LYS A 452 2.37 21.10 -9.23
C LYS A 452 3.67 21.54 -9.89
N ASP A 453 4.73 20.73 -9.77
CA ASP A 453 6.02 20.95 -10.43
C ASP A 453 6.01 20.55 -11.92
N LYS A 454 4.81 20.38 -12.51
CA LYS A 454 4.59 20.02 -13.92
C LYS A 454 5.19 18.68 -14.33
N LEU A 455 5.46 17.77 -13.38
CA LEU A 455 5.77 16.38 -13.69
C LEU A 455 4.50 15.66 -14.17
N ASN A 456 4.65 14.89 -15.23
CA ASN A 456 3.57 14.15 -15.87
C ASN A 456 3.90 12.65 -15.91
N CYS A 457 2.97 11.84 -16.41
CA CYS A 457 3.14 10.38 -16.48
C CYS A 457 4.43 9.99 -17.22
N VAL A 458 4.77 10.70 -18.30
CA VAL A 458 5.95 10.42 -19.14
C VAL A 458 7.26 10.99 -18.58
N SER A 459 7.21 11.64 -17.40
CA SER A 459 8.39 12.07 -16.65
C SER A 459 9.01 10.90 -15.89
N CYS A 460 8.21 9.91 -15.50
CA CYS A 460 8.68 8.68 -14.86
C CYS A 460 8.51 7.45 -15.75
N HIS A 461 7.56 7.48 -16.70
CA HIS A 461 7.27 6.35 -17.57
C HIS A 461 7.77 6.50 -19.00
N LYS A 462 8.33 5.40 -19.52
CA LYS A 462 8.77 5.22 -20.90
C LYS A 462 7.78 4.31 -21.64
N ILE A 463 6.94 4.94 -22.45
CA ILE A 463 5.80 4.30 -23.14
C ILE A 463 6.24 3.19 -24.12
N HIS A 464 7.38 3.36 -24.78
CA HIS A 464 7.93 2.36 -25.71
C HIS A 464 9.38 2.05 -25.37
N ASN A 465 9.80 0.80 -25.60
CA ASN A 465 11.17 0.34 -25.45
C ASN A 465 11.74 0.55 -24.03
N SER A 466 10.91 0.33 -23.01
CA SER A 466 11.35 0.30 -21.63
C SER A 466 12.07 -1.01 -21.32
N ASP A 467 13.18 -0.91 -20.58
CA ASP A 467 13.89 -2.08 -20.04
C ASP A 467 13.23 -2.57 -18.73
N ASN A 468 12.29 -1.79 -18.18
CA ASN A 468 11.52 -2.11 -16.99
C ASN A 468 10.08 -2.52 -17.35
N LYS A 469 9.60 -3.63 -16.76
CA LYS A 469 8.23 -4.15 -16.97
C LYS A 469 7.11 -3.19 -16.59
N ASN A 470 7.37 -2.26 -15.67
CA ASN A 470 6.43 -1.20 -15.27
C ASN A 470 6.56 0.07 -16.13
N LEU A 471 7.24 -0.03 -17.28
CA LEU A 471 7.46 1.06 -18.21
C LEU A 471 8.14 2.26 -17.57
N LEU A 472 9.14 2.07 -16.71
CA LEU A 472 9.88 3.17 -16.10
C LEU A 472 11.00 3.66 -17.02
N ILE A 473 11.31 4.96 -16.98
CA ILE A 473 12.42 5.54 -17.75
C ILE A 473 13.79 5.02 -17.32
N ASN A 474 13.90 4.51 -16.08
CA ASN A 474 15.10 3.98 -15.46
C ASN A 474 14.73 2.83 -14.49
N SER A 475 15.69 2.29 -13.72
CA SER A 475 15.38 1.43 -12.57
C SER A 475 14.49 2.19 -11.57
N LEU A 476 13.75 1.44 -10.75
CA LEU A 476 12.76 2.02 -9.85
C LEU A 476 13.39 2.95 -8.80
N GLU A 477 14.59 2.64 -8.33
CA GLU A 477 15.37 3.48 -7.42
C GLU A 477 15.85 4.76 -8.12
N ASN A 478 16.42 4.59 -9.31
CA ASN A 478 17.03 5.71 -10.02
C ASN A 478 15.98 6.71 -10.49
N VAL A 479 14.76 6.28 -10.84
CA VAL A 479 13.65 7.21 -11.13
C VAL A 479 13.39 8.17 -9.97
N CYS A 480 13.49 7.70 -8.72
CA CYS A 480 13.37 8.57 -7.56
C CYS A 480 14.62 9.44 -7.39
N TYR A 481 15.82 8.86 -7.47
CA TYR A 481 17.09 9.55 -7.25
C TYR A 481 17.44 10.59 -8.32
N ASP A 482 16.91 10.46 -9.54
CA ASP A 482 17.08 11.44 -10.61
C ASP A 482 16.59 12.84 -10.18
N CYS A 483 15.65 12.90 -9.23
CA CYS A 483 15.16 14.14 -8.60
C CYS A 483 15.51 14.25 -7.11
N HIS A 484 15.44 13.16 -6.34
CA HIS A 484 15.66 13.10 -4.88
C HIS A 484 17.12 12.77 -4.52
N SER A 485 18.07 13.51 -5.09
CA SER A 485 19.49 13.41 -4.74
C SER A 485 20.13 14.80 -4.59
N LYS A 486 21.28 14.86 -3.91
CA LYS A 486 22.00 16.11 -3.66
C LYS A 486 22.34 16.77 -5.00
N GLY A 487 21.96 18.03 -5.18
CA GLY A 487 22.18 18.79 -6.41
C GLY A 487 21.10 18.62 -7.49
N LYS A 488 20.01 17.87 -7.22
CA LYS A 488 18.84 17.75 -8.12
C LYS A 488 17.66 18.60 -7.66
N ILE A 489 16.58 18.57 -8.45
CA ILE A 489 15.41 19.44 -8.28
C ILE A 489 14.68 19.26 -6.93
N ALA A 490 14.73 18.07 -6.31
CA ALA A 490 14.10 17.77 -5.02
C ALA A 490 15.12 17.61 -3.88
N LYS A 491 16.22 18.37 -3.90
CA LYS A 491 17.31 18.32 -2.90
C LYS A 491 16.91 18.59 -1.45
N GLU A 492 15.70 19.11 -1.20
CA GLU A 492 15.19 19.38 0.15
C GLU A 492 14.40 18.20 0.74
N LYS A 493 14.17 17.15 -0.05
CA LYS A 493 13.42 15.94 0.32
C LYS A 493 14.28 14.70 0.09
N LEU A 494 15.47 14.69 0.67
CA LEU A 494 16.46 13.63 0.53
C LEU A 494 16.27 12.51 1.56
N VAL A 495 16.68 11.31 1.18
CA VAL A 495 17.19 10.31 2.11
C VAL A 495 18.59 10.75 2.54
N GLY A 496 18.74 11.22 3.78
CA GLY A 496 20.04 11.55 4.37
C GLY A 496 20.82 10.30 4.81
N GLU A 497 22.03 10.49 5.30
CA GLU A 497 22.94 9.42 5.76
C GLU A 497 22.30 8.47 6.79
N HIS A 498 21.46 9.02 7.67
CA HIS A 498 20.72 8.25 8.68
C HIS A 498 19.24 8.11 8.27
N SER A 499 18.99 7.42 7.17
CA SER A 499 17.62 7.09 6.73
C SER A 499 17.35 5.60 6.88
N HIS A 500 16.07 5.24 6.94
CA HIS A 500 15.64 3.86 6.88
C HIS A 500 16.19 3.21 5.62
N PRO A 501 16.85 2.04 5.73
CA PRO A 501 17.53 1.43 4.60
C PRO A 501 16.55 1.02 3.50
N VAL A 502 16.97 1.25 2.26
CA VAL A 502 16.31 0.84 1.01
C VAL A 502 17.32 0.13 0.12
N ASN A 503 16.84 -0.65 -0.86
CA ASN A 503 17.63 -1.57 -1.68
C ASN A 503 18.36 -2.66 -0.86
N ILE A 504 17.74 -3.10 0.23
CA ILE A 504 18.25 -4.19 1.09
C ILE A 504 17.24 -5.32 1.18
N ILE A 505 17.72 -6.56 1.29
CA ILE A 505 16.89 -7.72 1.64
C ILE A 505 16.85 -7.81 3.17
N PRO A 506 15.67 -7.70 3.81
CA PRO A 506 15.58 -7.82 5.26
C PRO A 506 15.91 -9.25 5.69
N SER A 507 16.68 -9.37 6.78
CA SER A 507 17.18 -10.65 7.31
C SER A 507 16.06 -11.56 7.85
N ASN A 508 14.92 -10.99 8.21
CA ASN A 508 13.75 -11.72 8.73
C ASN A 508 12.73 -11.97 7.60
N LYS A 509 12.05 -13.12 7.61
CA LYS A 509 10.91 -13.39 6.73
C LYS A 509 9.75 -12.45 7.05
N ILE A 510 9.72 -11.27 6.43
CA ILE A 510 8.63 -10.32 6.59
C ILE A 510 7.46 -10.75 5.69
N THR A 511 6.44 -11.37 6.29
CA THR A 511 5.15 -11.60 5.62
C THR A 511 4.29 -10.35 5.72
N THR A 512 4.46 -9.40 4.79
CA THR A 512 3.47 -8.34 4.63
C THR A 512 2.38 -8.77 3.68
N SER A 513 1.12 -8.65 4.09
CA SER A 513 -0.03 -8.73 3.19
C SER A 513 -0.13 -7.51 2.24
N ASN A 514 0.51 -6.38 2.57
CA ASN A 514 0.33 -5.09 1.87
C ASN A 514 1.63 -4.38 1.42
N GLY A 515 2.81 -4.83 1.84
CA GLY A 515 4.10 -4.25 1.44
C GLY A 515 4.61 -4.86 0.14
N LYS A 516 4.82 -4.04 -0.90
CA LYS A 516 5.45 -4.50 -2.14
C LYS A 516 6.96 -4.58 -1.93
N PHE A 517 7.44 -5.74 -1.48
CA PHE A 517 8.84 -6.11 -1.69
C PHE A 517 9.00 -6.43 -3.18
N ILE A 518 10.03 -5.89 -3.80
CA ILE A 518 10.36 -6.19 -5.19
C ILE A 518 11.61 -7.06 -5.12
N GLU A 519 11.50 -8.30 -5.57
CA GLU A 519 12.59 -9.29 -5.49
C GLU A 519 13.12 -9.48 -4.05
N GLY A 520 12.22 -9.41 -3.07
CA GLY A 520 12.57 -9.53 -1.65
C GLY A 520 13.24 -8.29 -1.04
N LYS A 521 13.48 -7.22 -1.80
CA LYS A 521 14.10 -5.99 -1.31
C LYS A 521 13.09 -4.97 -0.82
N ILE A 522 13.45 -4.24 0.23
CA ILE A 522 12.78 -3.01 0.68
C ILE A 522 13.15 -1.90 -0.30
N MET A 523 12.15 -1.25 -0.88
CA MET A 523 12.32 -0.17 -1.85
C MET A 523 11.58 1.09 -1.39
N CYS A 524 11.84 2.23 -2.03
CA CYS A 524 11.10 3.47 -1.77
C CYS A 524 9.58 3.23 -1.84
N VAL A 525 9.12 2.44 -2.83
CA VAL A 525 7.70 2.12 -3.02
C VAL A 525 7.14 1.07 -2.03
N SER A 526 7.98 0.47 -1.19
CA SER A 526 7.53 -0.38 -0.09
C SER A 526 6.90 0.45 1.04
N CYS A 527 7.19 1.76 1.08
CA CYS A 527 6.55 2.71 1.99
C CYS A 527 5.77 3.80 1.23
N HIS A 528 6.21 4.16 0.03
CA HIS A 528 5.62 5.21 -0.77
C HIS A 528 4.72 4.74 -1.93
N ASP A 529 3.56 5.35 -2.12
CA ASP A 529 2.80 5.24 -3.37
C ASP A 529 3.01 6.51 -4.22
N PRO A 530 3.88 6.48 -5.24
CA PRO A 530 4.15 7.65 -6.08
C PRO A 530 2.91 8.13 -6.85
N HIS A 531 1.83 7.35 -6.89
CA HIS A 531 0.60 7.72 -7.56
C HIS A 531 -0.48 8.27 -6.64
N ASN A 532 -0.31 8.14 -5.32
CA ASN A 532 -1.30 8.53 -4.35
C ASN A 532 -0.65 9.31 -3.20
N PRO A 533 -0.70 10.65 -3.23
CA PRO A 533 -0.14 11.49 -2.16
C PRO A 533 -0.83 11.28 -0.79
N GLY A 534 -2.02 10.68 -0.75
CA GLY A 534 -2.86 10.60 0.45
C GLY A 534 -3.35 11.98 0.93
N LYS A 535 -4.16 12.03 2.00
CA LYS A 535 -4.65 13.29 2.59
C LYS A 535 -3.55 14.18 3.17
N LEU A 536 -2.45 13.58 3.63
CA LEU A 536 -1.32 14.27 4.27
C LEU A 536 -0.26 14.75 3.26
N GLY A 537 -0.41 14.45 1.96
CA GLY A 537 0.55 14.87 0.92
C GLY A 537 1.90 14.16 0.95
N LYS A 538 2.04 13.03 1.68
CA LYS A 538 3.31 12.33 1.93
C LYS A 538 3.52 11.06 1.11
N PHE A 539 2.59 10.73 0.21
CA PHE A 539 2.70 9.57 -0.69
C PHE A 539 2.90 8.25 0.04
N LEU A 540 2.19 7.96 1.15
CA LEU A 540 2.35 6.70 1.89
C LEU A 540 1.35 5.63 1.42
N ILE A 541 1.76 4.35 1.37
CA ILE A 541 0.95 3.24 0.81
C ILE A 541 -0.30 2.85 1.64
N ASN A 542 -0.43 3.28 2.90
CA ASN A 542 -1.55 2.94 3.80
C ASN A 542 -2.31 4.19 4.28
N ASN A 543 -3.60 4.01 4.62
CA ASN A 543 -4.56 5.07 4.97
C ASN A 543 -3.97 6.11 5.97
N PRO A 544 -3.99 7.43 5.66
CA PRO A 544 -3.29 8.48 6.41
C PRO A 544 -3.68 8.70 7.88
N LYS A 545 -4.67 7.99 8.43
CA LYS A 545 -5.10 8.19 9.82
C LYS A 545 -4.14 7.58 10.86
N ASN A 546 -3.23 6.68 10.45
CA ASN A 546 -2.30 6.05 11.37
C ASN A 546 -1.01 5.60 10.63
N THR A 547 0.06 6.38 10.77
CA THR A 547 1.39 6.03 10.20
C THR A 547 2.05 4.87 10.91
N ASP A 548 1.69 4.58 12.16
CA ASP A 548 2.30 3.50 12.94
C ASP A 548 1.99 2.14 12.31
N ILE A 549 0.81 1.98 11.69
CA ILE A 549 0.45 0.78 10.91
C ILE A 549 1.44 0.50 9.77
N LEU A 550 2.02 1.56 9.15
CA LEU A 550 3.02 1.37 8.10
C LEU A 550 4.27 0.67 8.65
N CYS A 551 4.76 1.14 9.80
CA CYS A 551 5.92 0.58 10.48
C CYS A 551 5.64 -0.86 10.95
N LEU A 552 4.47 -1.10 11.54
CA LEU A 552 4.10 -2.39 12.12
C LEU A 552 3.87 -3.51 11.08
N ASN A 553 3.72 -3.18 9.80
CA ASN A 553 3.72 -4.22 8.76
C ASN A 553 5.03 -5.02 8.76
N CYS A 554 6.14 -4.35 9.07
CA CYS A 554 7.48 -4.94 9.11
C CYS A 554 7.98 -5.17 10.55
N HIS A 555 7.65 -4.25 11.47
CA HIS A 555 8.09 -4.27 12.88
C HIS A 555 6.97 -4.76 13.81
N LYS A 556 6.37 -5.92 13.49
CA LYS A 556 5.18 -6.46 14.19
C LYS A 556 5.38 -6.63 15.70
N ASP A 557 6.60 -6.90 16.14
CA ASP A 557 6.99 -7.11 17.54
C ASP A 557 7.11 -5.81 18.34
N LYS A 558 6.90 -4.65 17.71
CA LYS A 558 7.06 -3.31 18.30
C LYS A 558 5.73 -2.59 18.59
N ASP A 559 4.60 -3.26 18.45
CA ASP A 559 3.25 -2.70 18.62
C ASP A 559 2.89 -2.33 20.07
N ASN A 560 3.58 -2.91 21.05
CA ASN A 560 3.32 -2.72 22.49
C ASN A 560 3.33 -1.25 22.93
N ILE A 561 4.13 -0.40 22.29
CA ILE A 561 4.16 1.03 22.62
C ILE A 561 2.79 1.69 22.42
N LEU A 562 1.98 1.20 21.47
CA LEU A 562 0.68 1.74 21.09
C LEU A 562 -0.40 1.58 22.17
N ILE A 563 -0.23 0.64 23.11
CA ILE A 563 -1.17 0.42 24.22
C ILE A 563 -0.76 1.15 25.51
N THR A 564 0.37 1.85 25.50
CA THR A 564 0.89 2.54 26.69
C THR A 564 0.36 3.97 26.81
N LYS A 565 0.66 4.63 27.94
CA LYS A 565 0.37 6.06 28.12
C LYS A 565 1.16 6.95 27.14
N HIS A 566 2.25 6.46 26.52
CA HIS A 566 2.97 7.19 25.47
C HIS A 566 2.14 7.31 24.18
N ALA A 567 1.19 6.39 23.95
CA ALA A 567 0.24 6.47 22.84
C ALA A 567 -0.91 7.47 23.07
N LYS A 568 -1.09 7.96 24.31
CA LYS A 568 -2.16 8.92 24.66
C LYS A 568 -1.83 10.38 24.35
N ILE A 569 -0.69 10.67 23.74
CA ILE A 569 -0.37 11.99 23.20
C ILE A 569 -1.23 12.20 21.94
N LYS A 570 -2.54 12.30 22.12
CA LYS A 570 -3.52 12.56 21.06
C LYS A 570 -3.49 14.05 20.73
N LYS A 571 -3.03 14.40 19.53
CA LYS A 571 -3.56 15.57 18.81
C LYS A 571 -4.56 15.06 17.79
N ASN A 572 -5.81 15.54 17.86
CA ASN A 572 -6.82 15.38 16.81
C ASN A 572 -7.16 13.94 16.34
N ASN A 573 -7.21 12.94 17.25
CA ASN A 573 -7.63 11.56 16.93
C ASN A 573 -6.76 10.80 15.91
N GLU A 574 -5.52 11.22 15.68
CA GLU A 574 -4.55 10.52 14.81
C GLU A 574 -3.42 9.90 15.66
N LEU A 575 -3.01 8.66 15.34
CA LEU A 575 -1.91 7.95 16.01
C LEU A 575 -0.60 8.11 15.22
N PHE A 576 0.43 8.73 15.83
CA PHE A 576 1.75 9.01 15.25
C PHE A 576 2.90 8.62 16.21
N VAL A 577 2.71 7.59 17.03
CA VAL A 577 3.57 7.29 18.19
C VAL A 577 4.99 6.94 17.76
N CYS A 578 5.16 6.16 16.69
CA CYS A 578 6.48 5.77 16.21
C CYS A 578 7.28 6.98 15.73
N THR A 579 6.60 7.95 15.09
CA THR A 579 7.25 9.13 14.48
C THR A 579 7.60 10.25 15.46
N GLU A 580 7.16 10.16 16.71
CA GLU A 580 7.61 11.06 17.77
C GLU A 580 9.07 10.77 18.18
N CYS A 581 9.47 9.50 18.13
CA CYS A 581 10.82 9.06 18.46
C CYS A 581 11.68 8.80 17.21
N HIS A 582 11.12 8.10 16.22
CA HIS A 582 11.83 7.62 15.04
C HIS A 582 11.49 8.45 13.80
N ILE A 583 12.49 8.79 12.99
CA ILE A 583 12.28 9.47 11.72
C ILE A 583 12.90 8.65 10.58
N PRO A 584 12.12 8.19 9.59
CA PRO A 584 12.62 7.28 8.56
C PRO A 584 13.54 7.96 7.54
N HIS A 585 13.57 9.29 7.48
CA HIS A 585 14.44 10.02 6.57
C HIS A 585 15.26 11.06 7.34
N ASN A 586 16.58 11.04 7.13
CA ASN A 586 17.50 12.05 7.67
C ASN A 586 17.41 12.22 9.20
N ALA A 587 17.45 11.11 9.94
CA ALA A 587 17.55 11.12 11.39
C ALA A 587 18.84 11.81 11.87
N LYS A 588 18.79 12.40 13.07
CA LYS A 588 20.02 12.97 13.67
C LYS A 588 20.94 11.87 14.19
N SER A 589 20.38 10.73 14.59
CA SER A 589 21.11 9.59 15.14
C SER A 589 21.09 8.38 14.21
N LYS A 590 22.26 7.79 13.96
CA LYS A 590 22.41 6.54 13.19
C LYS A 590 21.70 5.36 13.85
N LYS A 591 21.81 5.25 15.18
CA LYS A 591 21.23 4.14 15.96
C LYS A 591 19.72 4.37 16.11
N TYR A 592 18.92 3.41 15.63
CA TYR A 592 17.45 3.40 15.66
C TYR A 592 16.73 4.60 15.00
N LEU A 593 17.43 5.41 14.19
CA LEU A 593 16.84 6.54 13.46
C LEU A 593 16.12 7.57 14.37
N PHE A 594 16.70 7.89 15.53
CA PHE A 594 16.11 8.86 16.44
C PHE A 594 16.07 10.28 15.85
N LYS A 595 14.96 10.97 16.10
CA LYS A 595 14.74 12.37 15.70
C LYS A 595 15.74 13.32 16.37
N GLU A 596 16.13 13.02 17.60
CA GLU A 596 17.12 13.77 18.36
C GLU A 596 18.48 13.06 18.41
N ILE A 597 19.50 13.79 18.83
CA ILE A 597 20.88 13.29 18.98
C ILE A 597 20.96 12.42 20.24
N ILE A 598 21.31 11.15 20.08
CA ILE A 598 21.54 10.20 21.16
C ILE A 598 23.05 10.01 21.35
N LYS A 599 23.59 10.42 22.50
CA LYS A 599 25.02 10.26 22.86
C LYS A 599 25.22 9.10 23.84
N THR A 600 24.30 8.93 24.79
CA THR A 600 24.33 7.87 25.81
C THR A 600 23.08 7.00 25.75
N GLU A 601 23.12 5.81 26.34
CA GLU A 601 21.94 4.96 26.44
C GLU A 601 20.85 5.51 27.37
N ASN A 602 21.17 6.51 28.21
CA ASN A 602 20.15 7.17 29.03
C ASN A 602 19.37 8.22 28.23
N ASP A 603 19.98 8.76 27.16
CA ASP A 603 19.36 9.80 26.33
C ASP A 603 18.07 9.31 25.66
N TYR A 604 17.92 8.00 25.41
CA TYR A 604 16.70 7.41 24.86
C TYR A 604 15.44 7.78 25.65
N CYS A 605 15.55 7.89 26.98
CA CYS A 605 14.44 8.23 27.87
C CYS A 605 14.54 9.70 28.31
N LEU A 606 15.75 10.16 28.64
CA LEU A 606 15.96 11.45 29.27
C LEU A 606 15.75 12.64 28.34
N ILE A 607 15.83 12.48 27.02
CA ILE A 607 15.49 13.58 26.08
C ILE A 607 14.05 14.06 26.27
N CYS A 608 13.13 13.15 26.61
CA CYS A 608 11.73 13.47 26.85
C CYS A 608 11.42 13.66 28.35
N HIS A 609 12.04 12.87 29.22
CA HIS A 609 11.78 12.83 30.66
C HIS A 609 12.72 13.72 31.50
N ASN A 610 13.11 14.87 30.95
CA ASN A 610 13.83 15.91 31.68
C ASN A 610 12.92 17.13 31.93
N LYS A 611 13.46 18.15 32.62
CA LYS A 611 12.71 19.36 32.99
C LYS A 611 12.22 20.17 31.77
N ASP A 612 12.96 20.15 30.67
CA ASP A 612 12.71 20.86 29.42
C ASP A 612 12.08 19.97 28.32
N GLY A 613 11.92 18.68 28.61
CA GLY A 613 11.42 17.67 27.68
C GLY A 613 9.89 17.63 27.59
N ILE A 614 9.39 16.97 26.56
CA ILE A 614 7.94 16.84 26.32
C ILE A 614 7.19 16.15 27.48
N ALA A 615 7.89 15.38 28.31
CA ALA A 615 7.37 14.69 29.49
C ALA A 615 7.79 15.36 30.82
N HIS A 616 8.00 16.69 30.84
CA HIS A 616 8.38 17.46 32.05
C HIS A 616 7.46 17.27 33.27
N LYS A 617 6.21 16.81 33.10
CA LYS A 617 5.32 16.46 34.22
C LYS A 617 5.71 15.13 34.92
N LYS A 618 6.62 14.36 34.32
CA LYS A 618 7.10 13.05 34.77
C LYS A 618 8.63 12.97 34.62
N VAL A 619 9.33 13.94 35.19
CA VAL A 619 10.80 13.90 35.28
C VAL A 619 11.23 12.70 36.13
N VAL A 620 12.21 11.93 35.64
CA VAL A 620 12.84 10.87 36.44
C VAL A 620 13.78 11.54 37.45
N LYS A 621 13.38 11.63 38.72
CA LYS A 621 14.17 12.29 39.79
C LYS A 621 14.97 11.33 40.66
N LEU A 622 14.35 10.22 41.09
CA LEU A 622 14.97 9.19 41.92
C LEU A 622 14.88 7.86 41.17
N MET A 623 16.03 7.26 40.91
CA MET A 623 16.17 6.00 40.18
C MET A 623 17.26 5.15 40.83
N HIS A 624 17.27 3.86 40.52
CA HIS A 624 18.43 3.01 40.79
C HIS A 624 19.70 3.70 40.25
N PRO A 625 20.85 3.68 40.96
CA PRO A 625 22.08 4.29 40.47
C PRO A 625 22.42 3.80 39.06
N ILE A 626 22.42 4.72 38.10
CA ILE A 626 22.80 4.48 36.69
C ILE A 626 24.20 5.03 36.42
N GLY A 627 24.88 4.47 35.44
CA GLY A 627 26.28 4.76 35.10
C GLY A 627 27.21 3.59 35.41
N LYS A 628 28.51 3.88 35.61
CA LYS A 628 29.51 2.86 35.89
C LYS A 628 29.22 2.13 37.20
N VAL A 629 29.32 0.80 37.16
CA VAL A 629 29.09 -0.06 38.32
C VAL A 629 30.44 -0.35 39.00
N ASN A 630 30.60 0.09 40.25
CA ASN A 630 31.86 -0.07 40.99
C ASN A 630 32.25 -1.54 41.19
N ASP A 631 31.29 -2.42 41.50
CA ASP A 631 31.50 -3.87 41.67
C ASP A 631 31.07 -4.65 40.41
N SER A 632 31.59 -4.25 39.24
CA SER A 632 31.14 -4.79 37.95
C SER A 632 31.24 -6.32 37.82
N GLU A 633 32.20 -6.96 38.50
CA GLU A 633 32.36 -8.43 38.54
C GLU A 633 31.24 -9.11 39.32
N LYS A 634 30.84 -8.55 40.47
CA LYS A 634 29.77 -9.11 41.31
C LYS A 634 28.42 -9.10 40.58
N TYR A 635 28.17 -8.05 39.80
CA TYR A 635 26.90 -7.83 39.12
C TYR A 635 26.90 -8.23 37.64
N ASN A 636 28.03 -8.70 37.12
CA ASN A 636 28.26 -9.02 35.71
C ASN A 636 27.77 -7.92 34.75
N LEU A 637 28.02 -6.65 35.12
CA LEU A 637 27.54 -5.49 34.40
C LEU A 637 28.53 -4.33 34.58
N LYS A 638 29.06 -3.78 33.49
CA LYS A 638 30.03 -2.68 33.52
C LYS A 638 29.38 -1.30 33.66
N GLU A 639 28.22 -1.12 33.05
CA GLU A 639 27.47 0.14 33.05
C GLU A 639 25.97 -0.19 33.08
N LEU A 640 25.23 0.52 33.95
CA LEU A 640 23.78 0.42 34.05
C LEU A 640 23.13 1.65 33.42
N SER A 641 22.21 1.44 32.48
CA SER A 641 21.44 2.50 31.82
C SER A 641 19.94 2.30 32.04
N CYS A 642 19.13 3.30 31.68
CA CYS A 642 17.67 3.18 31.72
C CYS A 642 17.21 1.95 30.93
N ILE A 643 17.84 1.67 29.78
CA ILE A 643 17.50 0.54 28.93
C ILE A 643 18.09 -0.79 29.41
N SER A 644 18.86 -0.83 30.49
CA SER A 644 19.24 -2.10 31.12
C SER A 644 18.02 -2.79 31.70
N CYS A 645 17.09 -2.01 32.28
CA CYS A 645 15.86 -2.52 32.87
C CYS A 645 14.61 -2.24 32.02
N HIS A 646 14.59 -1.10 31.32
CA HIS A 646 13.46 -0.70 30.49
C HIS A 646 13.67 -1.04 29.02
N ASP A 647 12.59 -1.35 28.32
CA ASP A 647 12.52 -1.48 26.88
C ASP A 647 11.18 -0.90 26.43
N ALA A 648 11.26 0.24 25.73
CA ALA A 648 10.12 0.98 25.21
C ALA A 648 9.22 0.14 24.28
N HIS A 649 9.71 -0.99 23.77
CA HIS A 649 8.98 -1.87 22.86
C HIS A 649 8.56 -3.20 23.50
N ASN A 650 8.82 -3.43 24.79
CA ASN A 650 8.53 -4.72 25.41
C ASN A 650 7.01 -4.99 25.56
N LYS A 651 6.65 -6.28 25.44
CA LYS A 651 5.28 -6.82 25.41
C LYS A 651 4.62 -6.98 26.77
N ASN A 652 5.40 -7.04 27.84
CA ASN A 652 4.85 -7.23 29.18
C ASN A 652 4.28 -5.92 29.72
N SER A 653 3.02 -5.65 29.39
CA SER A 653 2.20 -4.66 30.07
C SER A 653 1.61 -5.26 31.35
N GLY A 654 2.45 -5.41 32.38
CA GLY A 654 1.95 -5.55 33.74
C GLY A 654 1.07 -4.35 34.09
N TYR A 655 -0.05 -4.60 34.77
CA TYR A 655 -1.12 -3.64 35.04
C TYR A 655 -0.64 -2.22 35.44
N LYS A 656 -1.14 -1.21 34.72
CA LYS A 656 -1.24 0.26 34.96
C LYS A 656 -0.05 1.09 35.49
N GLU A 657 1.01 0.52 36.05
CA GLU A 657 2.08 1.31 36.69
C GLU A 657 3.51 0.96 36.23
N ASN A 658 3.78 -0.26 35.77
CA ASN A 658 5.13 -0.70 35.36
C ASN A 658 5.28 -0.88 33.85
N TYR A 659 5.06 0.19 33.09
CA TYR A 659 5.26 0.16 31.65
C TYR A 659 6.76 0.05 31.33
N PHE A 660 7.11 -0.85 30.40
CA PHE A 660 8.43 -1.01 29.78
C PHE A 660 9.49 -1.81 30.54
N LEU A 661 9.25 -2.38 31.72
CA LEU A 661 10.23 -3.31 32.30
C LEU A 661 10.44 -4.49 31.37
N LYS A 662 11.70 -4.86 31.10
CA LYS A 662 12.05 -6.03 30.29
C LYS A 662 11.47 -7.31 30.90
N ALA A 663 10.99 -8.19 30.03
CA ALA A 663 10.40 -9.47 30.40
C ALA A 663 11.52 -10.45 30.72
N TYR A 664 11.47 -11.08 31.89
CA TYR A 664 12.39 -12.13 32.31
C TYR A 664 11.59 -13.28 32.91
N ASP A 665 12.10 -14.52 32.80
CA ASP A 665 11.51 -15.71 33.41
C ASP A 665 11.55 -15.67 34.96
N SER A 666 12.26 -14.69 35.54
CA SER A 666 12.39 -14.43 36.96
C SER A 666 12.38 -12.92 37.25
N ASN A 667 12.20 -12.52 38.51
CA ASN A 667 12.22 -11.11 38.90
C ASN A 667 13.49 -10.41 38.42
N ILE A 668 13.33 -9.30 37.68
CA ILE A 668 14.42 -8.53 37.04
C ILE A 668 15.55 -8.16 38.01
N CYS A 669 15.22 -7.94 39.28
CA CYS A 669 16.18 -7.58 40.31
C CYS A 669 17.22 -8.69 40.55
N PHE A 670 16.84 -9.97 40.43
CA PHE A 670 17.73 -11.11 40.69
C PHE A 670 18.79 -11.32 39.61
N ASN A 671 18.63 -10.71 38.43
CA ASN A 671 19.66 -10.74 37.40
C ASN A 671 20.98 -10.14 37.91
N CYS A 672 20.89 -9.12 38.76
CA CYS A 672 22.04 -8.52 39.42
C CYS A 672 22.14 -8.91 40.91
N HIS A 673 21.02 -8.96 41.65
CA HIS A 673 20.98 -9.25 43.08
C HIS A 673 20.80 -10.75 43.40
N LYS A 674 21.73 -11.59 42.91
CA LYS A 674 21.69 -13.05 43.13
C LYS A 674 21.74 -13.43 44.61
N ASP A 675 22.39 -12.60 45.44
CA ASP A 675 22.48 -12.77 46.90
C ASP A 675 21.14 -12.59 47.63
N LYS A 676 20.08 -12.17 46.93
CA LYS A 676 18.73 -11.98 47.46
C LYS A 676 17.74 -13.05 47.00
N THR A 677 18.19 -14.06 46.27
CA THR A 677 17.34 -15.13 45.72
C THR A 677 16.65 -15.97 46.79
N THR A 678 17.19 -16.05 48.01
CA THR A 678 16.54 -16.68 49.18
C THR A 678 15.19 -16.07 49.50
N PHE A 679 14.93 -14.82 49.09
CA PHE A 679 13.64 -14.17 49.23
C PHE A 679 12.52 -14.94 48.53
N THR A 680 12.82 -15.67 47.46
CA THR A 680 11.82 -16.53 46.78
C THR A 680 11.19 -17.54 47.74
N ASN A 681 11.97 -18.07 48.70
CA ASN A 681 11.54 -19.02 49.73
C ASN A 681 11.20 -18.37 51.07
N SER A 682 11.43 -17.06 51.21
CA SER A 682 11.00 -16.27 52.36
C SER A 682 9.50 -16.38 52.58
N LYS A 683 9.10 -16.40 53.85
CA LYS A 683 7.70 -16.32 54.26
C LYS A 683 7.05 -14.96 53.92
N HIS A 684 7.86 -13.94 53.65
CA HIS A 684 7.46 -12.59 53.22
C HIS A 684 7.40 -12.43 51.70
N ASN A 685 7.62 -13.51 50.93
CA ASN A 685 7.34 -13.49 49.51
C ASN A 685 5.82 -13.39 49.26
N VAL A 686 5.33 -12.17 49.07
CA VAL A 686 3.91 -11.88 48.89
C VAL A 686 3.31 -12.54 47.65
N SER A 687 4.13 -12.92 46.65
CA SER A 687 3.63 -13.66 45.48
C SER A 687 3.17 -15.08 45.80
N LYS A 688 3.64 -15.67 46.91
CA LYS A 688 3.22 -17.00 47.40
C LYS A 688 1.96 -16.96 48.29
N LYS A 689 1.37 -15.77 48.52
CA LYS A 689 0.21 -15.59 49.41
C LYS A 689 -1.07 -15.42 48.60
N SER A 690 -2.09 -16.22 48.90
CA SER A 690 -3.40 -16.16 48.27
C SER A 690 -4.30 -15.11 48.94
N GLY A 691 -4.82 -14.15 48.16
CA GLY A 691 -5.75 -13.13 48.63
C GLY A 691 -5.94 -11.97 47.63
N ASN A 692 -7.11 -11.31 47.66
CA ASN A 692 -7.42 -10.21 46.73
C ASN A 692 -6.47 -9.00 46.85
N LEU A 693 -5.84 -8.80 48.02
CA LEU A 693 -4.84 -7.76 48.23
C LEU A 693 -3.54 -8.01 47.43
N PHE A 694 -3.14 -9.28 47.28
CA PHE A 694 -1.86 -9.71 46.71
C PHE A 694 -1.94 -10.08 45.22
N LYS A 695 -3.16 -10.32 44.70
CA LYS A 695 -3.42 -10.58 43.28
C LYS A 695 -2.86 -9.51 42.32
N LYS A 696 -2.61 -8.28 42.81
CA LYS A 696 -2.07 -7.17 42.00
C LYS A 696 -0.57 -7.27 41.69
N PHE A 697 0.19 -8.09 42.40
CA PHE A 697 1.67 -8.06 42.38
C PHE A 697 2.33 -9.36 41.89
N ASN A 698 1.60 -10.16 41.10
CA ASN A 698 1.96 -11.54 40.75
C ASN A 698 3.30 -11.75 40.00
N GLU A 699 4.04 -10.70 39.65
CA GLU A 699 5.30 -10.84 38.87
C GLU A 699 6.55 -10.21 39.53
N ASN A 700 6.43 -9.14 40.34
CA ASN A 700 7.56 -8.48 41.01
C ASN A 700 7.29 -8.19 42.50
N SER A 701 7.39 -9.22 43.35
CA SER A 701 7.13 -9.10 44.81
C SER A 701 8.10 -8.17 45.56
N CYS A 702 9.25 -7.82 44.99
CA CYS A 702 10.20 -6.88 45.58
C CYS A 702 9.65 -5.44 45.64
N GLU A 703 8.87 -5.03 44.63
CA GLU A 703 8.37 -3.66 44.52
C GLU A 703 7.30 -3.33 45.57
N PHE A 704 6.68 -4.35 46.17
CA PHE A 704 5.79 -4.18 47.31
C PHE A 704 6.52 -3.57 48.52
N CYS A 705 7.81 -3.85 48.65
CA CYS A 705 8.65 -3.36 49.73
C CYS A 705 9.60 -2.24 49.29
N HIS A 706 9.99 -2.22 48.00
CA HIS A 706 11.00 -1.31 47.43
C HIS A 706 10.43 -0.40 46.33
N ASP A 707 10.53 0.91 46.51
CA ASP A 707 10.15 1.90 45.49
C ASP A 707 11.37 2.38 44.69
N ILE A 708 11.38 2.13 43.38
CA ILE A 708 12.53 2.43 42.51
C ILE A 708 12.39 3.73 41.68
N HIS A 709 11.20 4.36 41.65
CA HIS A 709 10.90 5.51 40.78
C HIS A 709 10.06 6.65 41.42
N PHE A 710 9.96 6.76 42.75
CA PHE A 710 9.05 7.70 43.44
C PHE A 710 9.67 9.04 43.89
N GLN A 711 8.85 10.08 44.14
CA GLN A 711 9.25 11.50 44.28
C GLN A 711 9.67 11.99 45.69
N LYS A 712 9.62 11.19 46.76
CA LYS A 712 9.98 11.65 48.12
C LYS A 712 11.16 10.86 48.68
N ASN A 713 12.33 11.48 48.75
CA ASN A 713 13.54 11.12 49.51
C ASN A 713 13.82 9.62 49.84
N ASP A 714 14.77 9.08 49.08
CA ASP A 714 15.81 8.09 49.44
C ASP A 714 15.40 6.70 50.00
N TYR A 715 15.04 5.77 49.11
CA TYR A 715 14.43 4.47 49.49
C TYR A 715 15.32 3.22 49.38
N LEU A 716 16.59 3.33 48.97
CA LEU A 716 17.51 2.17 49.05
C LEU A 716 18.10 1.99 50.46
N LYS A 717 17.91 2.96 51.36
CA LYS A 717 18.22 2.87 52.79
C LYS A 717 16.99 3.15 53.64
N THR A 718 16.09 2.17 53.75
CA THR A 718 15.36 1.78 54.99
C THR A 718 14.79 2.84 55.97
N SER A 719 14.71 4.15 55.70
CA SER A 719 14.14 5.13 56.62
C SER A 719 12.60 5.06 56.58
N ASP A 720 12.00 4.60 57.68
CA ASP A 720 10.56 4.51 57.99
C ASP A 720 9.73 3.30 57.50
N ASN A 721 10.35 2.11 57.37
CA ASN A 721 9.61 0.87 57.06
C ASN A 721 8.98 0.15 58.25
N ASN A 722 9.05 0.67 59.48
CA ASN A 722 8.30 0.07 60.59
C ASN A 722 6.80 0.10 60.29
N ASP A 723 6.30 1.20 59.71
CA ASP A 723 4.89 1.33 59.35
C ASP A 723 4.48 0.32 58.27
N ARG A 724 5.30 0.10 57.22
CA ARG A 724 5.01 -0.94 56.21
C ARG A 724 4.97 -2.36 56.80
N CYS A 725 5.92 -2.69 57.69
CA CYS A 725 5.91 -3.98 58.38
C CYS A 725 4.64 -4.11 59.25
N VAL A 726 4.32 -3.05 60.00
CA VAL A 726 3.20 -3.02 60.95
C VAL A 726 1.85 -2.99 60.24
N GLU A 727 1.70 -2.32 59.10
CA GLU A 727 0.47 -2.30 58.30
C GLU A 727 0.06 -3.72 57.87
N CYS A 728 1.01 -4.50 57.35
CA CYS A 728 0.76 -5.89 56.99
C CYS A 728 0.55 -6.78 58.22
N HIS A 729 1.34 -6.57 59.28
CA HIS A 729 1.28 -7.39 60.49
C HIS A 729 0.18 -6.99 61.48
N LYS A 730 -0.59 -5.92 61.27
CA LYS A 730 -1.79 -5.58 62.06
C LYS A 730 -3.04 -6.35 61.61
N LEU A 731 -3.04 -6.86 60.39
CA LEU A 731 -4.22 -7.46 59.76
C LEU A 731 -4.20 -8.98 59.89
N ARG A 732 -5.10 -9.54 60.73
CA ARG A 732 -5.25 -11.00 60.90
C ARG A 732 -5.56 -11.71 59.58
N SER A 733 -6.24 -11.03 58.66
CA SER A 733 -6.51 -11.51 57.30
C SER A 733 -5.27 -11.74 56.44
N ILE A 734 -4.13 -11.09 56.75
CA ILE A 734 -2.89 -11.18 55.98
C ILE A 734 -1.91 -12.16 56.64
N VAL A 735 -1.71 -12.04 57.94
CA VAL A 735 -0.63 -12.75 58.66
C VAL A 735 -1.13 -13.84 59.61
N GLY A 736 -2.45 -14.07 59.69
CA GLY A 736 -3.04 -15.10 60.56
C GLY A 736 -2.70 -14.88 62.03
N ASP A 737 -2.26 -15.91 62.76
CA ASP A 737 -1.88 -15.77 64.17
C ASP A 737 -0.53 -15.09 64.40
N LYS A 738 0.10 -14.58 63.34
CA LYS A 738 1.34 -13.78 63.42
C LYS A 738 1.08 -12.28 63.49
N VAL A 739 -0.17 -11.85 63.73
CA VAL A 739 -0.49 -10.44 63.96
C VAL A 739 0.37 -9.87 65.07
N ILE A 740 0.89 -8.66 64.89
CA ILE A 740 1.69 -7.93 65.87
C ILE A 740 0.85 -6.75 66.36
N TYR A 741 0.37 -6.82 67.60
CA TYR A 741 -0.38 -5.75 68.26
C TYR A 741 0.54 -4.78 69.02
N ASN A 742 1.64 -5.31 69.57
CA ASN A 742 2.72 -4.56 70.19
C ASN A 742 4.04 -5.30 70.00
N SER A 743 5.14 -4.57 70.08
CA SER A 743 6.50 -5.07 69.93
C SER A 743 7.44 -4.43 70.96
N HIS A 744 8.68 -4.90 71.00
CA HIS A 744 9.76 -4.21 71.71
C HIS A 744 9.84 -2.73 71.27
N PRO A 745 10.06 -1.77 72.18
CA PRO A 745 10.16 -0.34 71.86
C PRO A 745 11.25 -0.03 70.81
N PHE A 746 10.92 0.82 69.83
CA PHE A 746 11.83 1.28 68.76
C PHE A 746 12.66 2.49 69.22
N VAL A 747 13.44 2.30 70.27
CA VAL A 747 14.26 3.36 70.88
C VAL A 747 15.68 3.37 70.29
N LEU A 748 16.42 4.47 70.54
CA LEU A 748 17.84 4.55 70.25
C LEU A 748 18.60 3.43 70.98
N ALA A 749 19.42 2.70 70.24
CA ALA A 749 20.27 1.65 70.77
C ALA A 749 21.35 2.27 71.67
N GLN A 750 21.36 1.92 72.95
CA GLN A 750 22.43 2.27 73.90
C GLN A 750 23.35 1.04 74.10
N ASN A 751 24.67 1.24 74.06
CA ASN A 751 25.69 0.21 74.32
C ASN A 751 25.64 -1.04 73.42
N ILE A 752 25.27 -0.88 72.14
CA ILE A 752 25.27 -1.96 71.13
C ILE A 752 26.45 -1.79 70.16
N ASN A 753 27.08 -2.90 69.75
CA ASN A 753 28.10 -2.87 68.71
C ASN A 753 27.45 -2.65 67.33
N TYR A 754 27.58 -1.45 66.77
CA TYR A 754 27.02 -1.03 65.48
C TYR A 754 27.46 -1.88 64.28
N ASN A 755 28.61 -2.57 64.37
CA ASN A 755 29.10 -3.42 63.28
C ASN A 755 28.40 -4.79 63.22
N LYS A 756 27.62 -5.16 64.26
CA LYS A 756 27.00 -6.49 64.37
C LYS A 756 25.51 -6.51 64.01
N TYR A 757 24.81 -5.37 64.04
CA TYR A 757 23.37 -5.29 63.81
C TYR A 757 23.00 -4.12 62.89
N LYS A 758 22.02 -4.33 61.99
CA LYS A 758 21.49 -3.28 61.10
C LYS A 758 20.61 -2.32 61.90
N LEU A 759 21.18 -1.22 62.38
CA LEU A 759 20.46 -0.12 63.02
C LEU A 759 20.14 0.95 61.98
N LEU A 760 18.97 1.57 62.12
CA LEU A 760 18.52 2.66 61.25
C LEU A 760 18.55 3.96 62.05
N ASP A 761 19.43 4.89 61.67
CA ASP A 761 19.67 6.15 62.40
C ASP A 761 19.87 5.94 63.91
N GLY A 762 20.57 4.85 64.25
CA GLY A 762 20.83 4.45 65.64
C GLY A 762 19.65 3.82 66.38
N LYS A 763 18.47 3.67 65.76
CA LYS A 763 17.28 3.04 66.36
C LYS A 763 17.22 1.54 66.05
N ILE A 764 16.66 0.80 67.01
CA ILE A 764 16.25 -0.61 66.80
C ILE A 764 14.95 -0.59 65.99
N VAL A 765 14.95 -1.29 64.85
CA VAL A 765 13.80 -1.42 63.94
C VAL A 765 13.48 -2.89 63.68
N CYS A 766 12.34 -3.18 63.06
CA CYS A 766 11.97 -4.54 62.69
C CYS A 766 13.11 -5.25 61.93
N SER A 767 13.78 -4.54 61.01
CA SER A 767 14.88 -5.08 60.19
C SER A 767 16.21 -5.30 60.93
N THR A 768 16.31 -4.85 62.19
CA THR A 768 17.47 -5.09 63.04
C THR A 768 17.51 -6.56 63.47
N CYS A 769 16.35 -7.12 63.82
CA CYS A 769 16.21 -8.51 64.24
C CYS A 769 15.71 -9.42 63.11
N HIS A 770 14.89 -8.89 62.19
CA HIS A 770 14.33 -9.65 61.08
C HIS A 770 14.99 -9.26 59.75
N ASP A 771 15.36 -10.21 58.92
CA ASP A 771 15.73 -9.96 57.52
C ASP A 771 14.68 -10.60 56.62
N PRO A 772 13.80 -9.84 55.95
CA PRO A 772 12.72 -10.38 55.15
C PRO A 772 13.20 -11.19 53.94
N HIS A 773 14.50 -11.14 53.60
CA HIS A 773 15.08 -11.86 52.47
C HIS A 773 15.52 -13.30 52.78
N LEU A 774 15.66 -13.67 54.05
CA LEU A 774 16.13 -15.01 54.43
C LEU A 774 15.02 -16.08 54.29
N ASP A 775 15.32 -17.35 54.47
CA ASP A 775 14.31 -18.43 54.46
C ASP A 775 14.28 -19.21 55.79
N ASN A 776 14.90 -18.64 56.83
CA ASN A 776 15.04 -19.27 58.14
C ASN A 776 13.81 -19.10 59.05
N ASN A 777 13.81 -19.82 60.17
CA ASN A 777 12.73 -19.73 61.17
C ASN A 777 12.64 -18.33 61.76
N PHE A 778 11.46 -17.71 61.60
CA PHE A 778 11.16 -16.33 62.01
C PHE A 778 11.97 -15.23 61.31
N MET A 779 12.66 -15.56 60.21
CA MET A 779 13.35 -14.57 59.37
C MET A 779 14.39 -13.77 60.16
N LEU A 780 15.11 -14.39 61.09
CA LEU A 780 16.06 -13.68 61.94
C LEU A 780 17.29 -13.30 61.13
N SER A 781 17.79 -12.06 61.30
CA SER A 781 18.89 -11.45 60.55
C SER A 781 20.23 -12.20 60.65
N LYS A 782 20.31 -13.25 61.49
CA LYS A 782 21.45 -14.14 61.63
C LYS A 782 20.99 -15.57 61.93
N ASN A 783 21.74 -16.58 61.47
CA ASN A 783 21.61 -17.96 61.97
C ASN A 783 22.18 -18.00 63.39
N ILE A 784 21.34 -17.73 64.39
CA ILE A 784 21.71 -17.71 65.80
C ILE A 784 21.37 -19.09 66.38
N GLY A 785 22.32 -19.72 67.09
CA GLY A 785 22.17 -21.09 67.60
C GLY A 785 21.05 -21.24 68.64
N SER A 786 20.79 -20.21 69.45
CA SER A 786 19.66 -20.15 70.39
C SER A 786 19.04 -18.76 70.47
N THR A 787 17.76 -18.63 70.85
CA THR A 787 17.17 -17.28 70.98
C THR A 787 17.78 -16.47 72.14
N ASP A 788 18.42 -17.13 73.10
CA ASP A 788 19.10 -16.45 74.22
C ASP A 788 20.32 -15.63 73.74
N GLU A 789 21.01 -16.08 72.68
CA GLU A 789 22.13 -15.34 72.06
C GLU A 789 21.66 -14.07 71.33
N LEU A 790 20.43 -14.07 70.79
CA LEU A 790 19.84 -12.86 70.21
C LEU A 790 19.61 -11.81 71.30
N CYS A 791 18.99 -12.21 72.41
CA CYS A 791 18.65 -11.31 73.51
C CYS A 791 19.91 -10.79 74.22
N THR A 792 20.85 -11.68 74.56
CA THR A 792 22.10 -11.31 75.26
C THR A 792 23.10 -10.57 74.37
N GLY A 793 22.95 -10.63 73.04
CA GLY A 793 23.69 -9.80 72.10
C GLY A 793 23.49 -8.29 72.33
N CYS A 794 22.30 -7.91 72.80
CA CYS A 794 21.94 -6.53 73.16
C CYS A 794 21.85 -6.34 74.69
N HIS A 795 21.31 -7.31 75.44
CA HIS A 795 21.12 -7.26 76.90
C HIS A 795 22.17 -8.09 77.65
N LYS A 796 23.45 -7.77 77.47
CA LYS A 796 24.58 -8.56 78.02
C LYS A 796 24.52 -8.74 79.54
N ASN A 797 24.08 -7.72 80.27
CA ASN A 797 23.97 -7.71 81.74
C ASN A 797 22.80 -8.54 82.28
N LYS A 798 21.99 -9.16 81.42
CA LYS A 798 20.85 -10.01 81.81
C LYS A 798 21.14 -11.50 81.65
N LYS A 799 22.38 -11.85 81.28
CA LYS A 799 22.81 -13.24 81.04
C LYS A 799 22.79 -14.09 82.32
N ASP A 800 22.90 -13.47 83.50
CA ASP A 800 23.09 -14.19 84.77
C ASP A 800 21.89 -15.08 85.16
N VAL A 801 20.68 -14.75 84.68
CA VAL A 801 19.49 -15.60 84.86
C VAL A 801 19.70 -17.03 84.39
N THR A 802 20.53 -17.25 83.37
CA THR A 802 20.82 -18.58 82.82
C THR A 802 21.61 -19.49 83.77
N PHE A 803 22.18 -18.93 84.84
CA PHE A 803 22.96 -19.67 85.85
C PHE A 803 22.21 -19.82 87.19
N SER A 804 20.97 -19.37 87.26
CA SER A 804 20.17 -19.33 88.48
C SER A 804 19.08 -20.40 88.53
N GLU A 805 18.44 -20.59 89.69
CA GLU A 805 17.22 -21.40 89.82
C GLU A 805 16.08 -20.92 88.90
N HIS A 806 16.08 -19.68 88.42
CA HIS A 806 15.10 -19.20 87.44
C HIS A 806 15.45 -19.60 86.00
N ASN A 807 16.51 -20.40 85.80
CA ASN A 807 16.72 -21.11 84.53
C ASN A 807 15.74 -22.28 84.42
N LEU A 808 14.56 -21.99 83.88
CA LEU A 808 13.47 -22.94 83.69
C LEU A 808 13.85 -24.17 82.83
N LYS A 809 14.94 -24.11 82.03
CA LYS A 809 15.45 -25.29 81.30
C LYS A 809 15.85 -26.42 82.27
N ASN A 810 16.27 -26.08 83.48
CA ASN A 810 16.84 -27.03 84.45
C ASN A 810 15.80 -27.58 85.45
N ILE A 811 14.64 -26.94 85.62
CA ILE A 811 13.66 -27.30 86.67
C ILE A 811 12.75 -28.46 86.24
N LEU A 812 12.46 -28.59 84.94
CA LEU A 812 11.29 -29.38 84.50
C LEU A 812 11.61 -30.60 83.60
N HIS A 813 12.88 -30.93 83.32
CA HIS A 813 13.22 -31.87 82.23
C HIS A 813 12.52 -31.53 80.89
N ILE A 814 12.11 -30.28 80.69
CA ILE A 814 11.50 -29.79 79.45
C ILE A 814 12.62 -29.26 78.55
N LYS A 815 12.68 -29.74 77.30
CA LYS A 815 13.55 -29.17 76.25
C LYS A 815 13.06 -27.77 75.88
N LEU A 816 13.47 -26.76 76.64
CA LEU A 816 13.20 -25.36 76.33
C LEU A 816 14.35 -24.77 75.48
N ASN A 817 13.99 -24.07 74.40
CA ASN A 817 14.93 -23.50 73.44
C ASN A 817 15.49 -22.13 73.87
N SER A 818 14.87 -21.44 74.83
CA SER A 818 15.30 -20.13 75.31
C SER A 818 14.84 -19.88 76.75
N VAL A 819 15.76 -19.44 77.63
CA VAL A 819 15.42 -19.02 79.01
C VAL A 819 14.70 -17.68 78.98
N CYS A 820 15.12 -16.78 78.08
CA CYS A 820 14.58 -15.43 78.02
C CYS A 820 13.12 -15.41 77.54
N LYS A 821 12.75 -16.28 76.58
CA LYS A 821 11.43 -16.27 75.93
C LYS A 821 10.27 -16.72 76.81
N GLU A 822 10.53 -17.57 77.79
CA GLU A 822 9.51 -18.03 78.73
C GLU A 822 9.07 -16.88 79.66
N CYS A 823 9.99 -15.97 79.98
CA CYS A 823 9.71 -14.80 80.80
C CYS A 823 9.41 -13.54 79.97
N HIS A 824 9.95 -13.43 78.75
CA HIS A 824 9.83 -12.22 77.93
C HIS A 824 9.42 -12.54 76.49
N LYS A 825 8.33 -11.93 76.05
CA LYS A 825 7.78 -12.07 74.71
C LYS A 825 7.96 -10.77 73.92
N PRO A 826 8.84 -10.72 72.91
CA PRO A 826 9.15 -9.49 72.18
C PRO A 826 7.98 -8.95 71.34
N HIS A 827 6.94 -9.76 71.10
CA HIS A 827 5.74 -9.40 70.37
C HIS A 827 4.49 -9.91 71.11
N ASN A 828 3.40 -9.15 71.11
CA ASN A 828 2.09 -9.58 71.64
C ASN A 828 2.13 -10.01 73.10
N TYR A 829 2.81 -9.25 73.95
CA TYR A 829 2.64 -9.33 75.40
C TYR A 829 1.37 -8.56 75.80
N PRO A 830 0.70 -8.88 76.92
CA PRO A 830 -0.47 -8.15 77.38
C PRO A 830 -0.16 -6.66 77.54
N LYS A 831 -1.03 -5.79 77.03
CA LYS A 831 -0.89 -4.32 77.13
C LYS A 831 -0.89 -3.80 78.56
N SER A 832 -1.31 -4.62 79.51
CA SER A 832 -1.34 -4.30 80.94
C SER A 832 0.05 -4.22 81.59
N ASN A 833 1.13 -4.59 80.87
CA ASN A 833 2.49 -4.49 81.35
C ASN A 833 3.50 -4.02 80.29
N ASN A 834 4.59 -3.41 80.76
CA ASN A 834 5.68 -2.89 79.92
C ASN A 834 6.94 -3.76 79.96
N LEU A 835 6.94 -4.90 80.67
CA LEU A 835 8.10 -5.76 80.87
C LEU A 835 8.18 -6.94 79.88
N LEU A 836 7.38 -6.90 78.81
CA LEU A 836 7.25 -7.97 77.83
C LEU A 836 6.77 -9.29 78.44
N TRP A 837 6.12 -9.25 79.61
CA TRP A 837 5.71 -10.46 80.34
C TRP A 837 4.58 -11.18 79.59
N PRO A 838 4.69 -12.49 79.29
CA PRO A 838 3.75 -13.17 78.42
C PRO A 838 2.40 -13.51 79.07
N TYR A 839 2.32 -13.53 80.41
CA TYR A 839 1.14 -13.99 81.14
C TYR A 839 0.24 -12.82 81.58
N ASN A 840 -1.06 -13.09 81.76
CA ASN A 840 -2.00 -12.13 82.32
C ASN A 840 -1.74 -11.88 83.81
N LYS A 841 -2.31 -10.80 84.36
CA LYS A 841 -2.25 -10.51 85.81
C LYS A 841 -2.82 -11.68 86.61
N TYR A 842 -2.16 -12.00 87.72
CA TYR A 842 -2.55 -13.08 88.63
C TYR A 842 -3.54 -12.55 89.68
N ASN A 843 -3.30 -11.33 90.20
CA ASN A 843 -4.16 -10.62 91.15
C ASN A 843 -4.37 -9.14 90.71
N ASP A 844 -5.38 -8.46 91.24
CA ASP A 844 -5.72 -7.09 90.83
C ASP A 844 -4.85 -5.98 91.46
N GLU A 845 -3.94 -6.32 92.38
CA GLU A 845 -3.27 -5.32 93.23
C GLU A 845 -1.94 -4.77 92.69
N ASN A 846 -0.97 -5.62 92.31
CA ASN A 846 0.38 -5.19 91.96
C ASN A 846 1.05 -6.13 90.93
N PHE A 847 1.34 -5.61 89.73
CA PHE A 847 1.92 -6.38 88.63
C PHE A 847 3.29 -7.02 88.95
N ILE A 848 4.13 -6.37 89.77
CA ILE A 848 5.45 -6.91 90.12
C ILE A 848 5.34 -8.09 91.09
N GLU A 849 4.35 -8.08 91.98
CA GLU A 849 4.11 -9.20 92.89
C GLU A 849 3.51 -10.38 92.13
N ASP A 850 2.56 -10.09 91.23
CA ASP A 850 2.00 -11.06 90.31
C ASP A 850 3.06 -11.79 89.47
N LEU A 851 4.08 -11.06 89.00
CA LEU A 851 5.20 -11.61 88.23
C LEU A 851 5.83 -12.82 88.93
N CYS A 852 6.07 -12.68 90.23
CA CYS A 852 6.71 -13.71 91.05
C CYS A 852 5.70 -14.76 91.52
N LEU A 853 4.54 -14.31 92.02
CA LEU A 853 3.53 -15.18 92.62
C LEU A 853 2.81 -16.06 91.61
N TYR A 854 2.76 -15.67 90.33
CA TYR A 854 2.23 -16.51 89.25
C TYR A 854 2.91 -17.89 89.21
N CYS A 855 4.22 -17.93 89.48
CA CYS A 855 4.96 -19.18 89.62
C CYS A 855 5.05 -19.66 91.08
N HIS A 856 5.27 -18.75 92.04
CA HIS A 856 5.52 -19.06 93.46
C HIS A 856 4.25 -19.19 94.31
N ASN A 857 3.22 -19.87 93.80
CA ASN A 857 2.00 -20.20 94.54
C ASN A 857 1.78 -21.72 94.62
N SER A 858 0.83 -22.16 95.44
CA SER A 858 0.58 -23.58 95.71
C SER A 858 0.21 -24.40 94.47
N LYS A 859 -0.28 -23.75 93.41
CA LYS A 859 -0.64 -24.35 92.12
C LYS A 859 0.32 -23.95 90.99
N GLY A 860 1.30 -23.11 91.25
CA GLY A 860 2.24 -22.57 90.25
C GLY A 860 3.44 -23.47 89.99
N LEU A 861 4.25 -23.13 88.99
CA LEU A 861 5.43 -23.90 88.58
C LEU A 861 6.48 -24.04 89.71
N ALA A 862 6.49 -23.12 90.66
CA ALA A 862 7.37 -23.12 91.83
C ALA A 862 6.61 -23.45 93.13
N ASN A 863 5.64 -24.38 93.08
CA ASN A 863 4.85 -24.79 94.25
C ASN A 863 5.67 -25.41 95.40
N LYS A 864 6.89 -25.89 95.14
CA LYS A 864 7.82 -26.37 96.19
C LYS A 864 8.53 -25.22 96.92
N LYS A 865 8.41 -23.99 96.40
CA LYS A 865 9.05 -22.77 96.91
C LYS A 865 8.00 -21.65 97.01
N THR A 866 6.84 -21.94 97.60
CA THR A 866 5.77 -20.95 97.78
C THR A 866 6.17 -19.87 98.77
N VAL A 867 5.82 -18.63 98.45
CA VAL A 867 6.03 -17.50 99.33
C VAL A 867 4.74 -17.25 100.12
N ASN A 868 4.69 -17.75 101.35
CA ASN A 868 3.50 -17.65 102.21
C ASN A 868 3.47 -16.36 103.06
N TYR A 869 4.62 -15.72 103.26
CA TYR A 869 4.76 -14.51 104.05
C TYR A 869 5.52 -13.49 103.21
N TYR A 870 4.79 -12.51 102.69
CA TYR A 870 5.32 -11.43 101.86
C TYR A 870 4.47 -10.19 102.07
N GLY A 871 4.95 -9.07 101.53
CA GLY A 871 4.23 -7.81 101.55
C GLY A 871 4.91 -6.75 102.41
N HIS A 872 4.86 -5.52 101.92
CA HIS A 872 5.18 -4.31 102.64
C HIS A 872 3.92 -3.43 102.58
N PRO A 873 3.50 -2.76 103.68
CA PRO A 873 2.34 -1.88 103.62
C PRO A 873 2.54 -0.80 102.55
N LYS A 874 1.42 -0.39 101.91
CA LYS A 874 1.37 0.71 100.92
C LYS A 874 1.61 2.05 101.62
N ILE A 875 2.85 2.28 102.03
CA ILE A 875 3.30 3.53 102.62
C ILE A 875 3.80 4.41 101.47
N VAL A 876 3.16 5.57 101.28
CA VAL A 876 3.69 6.61 100.40
C VAL A 876 4.83 7.29 101.16
N ILE A 877 6.06 6.83 100.95
CA ILE A 877 7.24 7.36 101.65
C ILE A 877 7.62 8.72 101.05
N THR A 878 7.86 9.73 101.90
CA THR A 878 8.27 11.09 101.51
C THR A 878 9.71 11.16 100.96
N TYR A 879 9.82 10.81 99.68
CA TYR A 879 10.59 11.37 98.56
C TYR A 879 12.10 11.75 98.62
N ASN A 880 12.77 12.13 99.72
CA ASN A 880 14.15 12.66 99.59
C ASN A 880 15.30 11.73 100.07
N GLU A 881 15.11 10.88 101.09
CA GLU A 881 16.23 10.08 101.63
C GLU A 881 16.46 8.72 100.93
N LEU A 882 15.42 8.15 100.32
CA LEU A 882 15.50 6.83 99.66
C LEU A 882 16.16 6.86 98.28
N ILE A 883 15.99 7.97 97.53
CA ILE A 883 16.62 8.16 96.22
C ILE A 883 18.12 8.42 96.38
N ALA A 884 18.53 9.19 97.38
CA ALA A 884 19.94 9.43 97.71
C ALA A 884 20.72 8.14 98.03
N LYS A 885 20.00 7.08 98.47
CA LYS A 885 20.55 5.75 98.78
C LYS A 885 20.35 4.71 97.66
N GLY A 886 19.88 5.12 96.48
CA GLY A 886 19.79 4.25 95.29
C GLY A 886 18.67 3.20 95.30
N ILE A 887 17.66 3.36 96.15
CA ILE A 887 16.57 2.38 96.33
C ILE A 887 15.55 2.49 95.20
N LYS A 888 15.20 1.36 94.57
CA LYS A 888 14.27 1.29 93.43
C LYS A 888 12.83 0.99 93.87
N LEU A 889 11.92 1.92 93.59
CA LEU A 889 10.47 1.77 93.81
C LEU A 889 9.73 1.56 92.49
N PHE A 890 8.57 0.90 92.55
CA PHE A 890 7.81 0.49 91.36
C PHE A 890 6.35 0.88 91.46
N ASP A 891 5.76 1.30 90.34
CA ASP A 891 4.32 1.49 90.23
C ASP A 891 3.58 0.16 89.97
N ASN A 892 2.24 0.20 89.99
CA ASN A 892 1.39 -0.98 89.78
C ASN A 892 1.50 -1.60 88.37
N GLN A 893 2.22 -0.97 87.44
CA GLN A 893 2.51 -1.47 86.09
C GLN A 893 3.94 -2.01 85.96
N GLY A 894 4.73 -1.93 87.05
CA GLY A 894 6.11 -2.39 87.12
C GLY A 894 7.14 -1.42 86.56
N ASN A 895 6.77 -0.16 86.28
CA ASN A 895 7.76 0.85 85.91
C ASN A 895 8.44 1.39 87.17
N LYS A 896 9.73 1.73 87.06
CA LYS A 896 10.43 2.46 88.11
C LYS A 896 9.75 3.81 88.27
N ASN A 897 9.23 4.07 89.46
CA ASN A 897 8.50 5.28 89.73
C ASN A 897 8.90 5.80 91.10
N ILE A 898 9.27 7.07 91.15
CA ILE A 898 9.64 7.75 92.38
C ILE A 898 8.50 7.82 93.42
N LYS A 899 7.25 7.72 92.98
CA LYS A 899 6.04 7.60 93.82
C LYS A 899 5.56 6.15 93.94
N GLY A 900 6.38 5.20 93.52
CA GLY A 900 6.09 3.77 93.58
C GLY A 900 6.08 3.23 95.01
N ILE A 901 5.68 1.98 95.15
CA ILE A 901 5.70 1.24 96.42
C ILE A 901 6.88 0.26 96.46
N ILE A 902 7.19 -0.24 97.65
CA ILE A 902 8.15 -1.33 97.85
C ILE A 902 7.50 -2.62 97.36
N THR A 903 8.15 -3.31 96.42
CA THR A 903 7.67 -4.56 95.82
C THR A 903 8.73 -5.64 95.93
N CYS A 904 8.43 -6.88 95.50
CA CYS A 904 9.44 -7.94 95.37
C CYS A 904 10.68 -7.46 94.61
N SER A 905 10.48 -6.70 93.52
CA SER A 905 11.59 -6.18 92.70
C SER A 905 12.35 -5.00 93.30
N THR A 906 11.91 -4.46 94.44
CA THR A 906 12.71 -3.50 95.21
C THR A 906 13.91 -4.16 95.85
N CYS A 907 13.81 -5.44 96.23
CA CYS A 907 14.90 -6.19 96.88
C CYS A 907 15.48 -7.28 95.98
N HIS A 908 14.66 -7.88 95.11
CA HIS A 908 15.03 -9.01 94.27
C HIS A 908 15.08 -8.64 92.78
N ASP A 909 16.11 -9.07 92.05
CA ASP A 909 16.12 -9.02 90.58
C ASP A 909 16.32 -10.44 90.07
N ALA A 910 15.31 -11.00 89.40
CA ALA A 910 15.37 -12.35 88.84
C ALA A 910 16.49 -12.52 87.80
N HIS A 911 17.03 -11.41 87.27
CA HIS A 911 18.16 -11.44 86.35
C HIS A 911 19.53 -11.38 87.02
N VAL A 912 19.60 -11.16 88.33
CA VAL A 912 20.85 -11.05 89.09
C VAL A 912 20.87 -12.16 90.15
N TRP A 913 21.95 -12.94 90.23
CA TRP A 913 22.07 -13.93 91.31
C TRP A 913 22.47 -13.27 92.64
N SER A 914 23.58 -12.53 92.67
CA SER A 914 24.06 -11.75 93.82
C SER A 914 24.92 -10.59 93.31
N GLU A 915 24.89 -9.44 93.99
CA GLU A 915 25.69 -8.25 93.62
C GLU A 915 27.22 -8.49 93.74
N LYS A 916 27.68 -9.54 94.43
CA LYS A 916 29.11 -9.84 94.54
C LYS A 916 29.65 -10.40 93.21
N GLU A 917 30.58 -9.66 92.59
CA GLU A 917 31.16 -9.88 91.24
C GLU A 917 31.86 -11.24 90.97
N ASN A 918 31.87 -12.19 91.91
CA ASN A 918 32.72 -13.39 91.81
C ASN A 918 32.04 -14.70 91.36
N PHE A 919 30.77 -14.70 90.95
CA PHE A 919 30.15 -15.90 90.35
C PHE A 919 30.48 -16.04 88.85
N LYS A 920 31.76 -16.02 88.48
CA LYS A 920 32.20 -16.07 87.07
C LYS A 920 32.51 -17.46 86.52
N LYS A 921 32.28 -18.57 87.25
CA LYS A 921 32.75 -19.89 86.77
C LYS A 921 32.06 -21.14 87.32
N ILE A 922 30.75 -21.13 87.54
CA ILE A 922 30.00 -22.35 87.92
C ILE A 922 28.82 -22.54 86.96
N TYR A 923 28.86 -23.61 86.16
CA TYR A 923 27.84 -23.97 85.16
C TYR A 923 26.67 -24.80 85.74
N SER A 924 26.61 -24.97 87.06
CA SER A 924 25.57 -25.72 87.75
C SER A 924 24.58 -24.80 88.45
N ASN A 925 23.30 -25.19 88.48
CA ASN A 925 22.25 -24.51 89.23
C ASN A 925 22.68 -24.35 90.70
N VAL A 926 22.99 -23.12 91.11
CA VAL A 926 23.38 -22.83 92.50
C VAL A 926 22.10 -22.67 93.29
N GLU A 927 21.91 -23.44 94.37
CA GLU A 927 20.76 -23.25 95.26
C GLU A 927 21.00 -22.02 96.15
N GLY A 928 19.98 -21.16 96.25
CA GLY A 928 20.06 -19.92 97.02
C GLY A 928 19.60 -20.06 98.47
N ASN A 929 19.96 -19.09 99.31
CA ASN A 929 19.44 -18.91 100.66
C ASN A 929 19.03 -17.45 100.89
N SER A 930 18.52 -17.14 102.09
CA SER A 930 18.03 -15.79 102.42
C SER A 930 19.03 -14.67 102.10
N LEU A 931 20.33 -14.92 102.24
CA LEU A 931 21.38 -13.90 102.09
C LEU A 931 21.93 -13.73 100.67
N ASN A 932 21.51 -14.56 99.71
CA ASN A 932 22.06 -14.51 98.35
C ASN A 932 21.05 -14.78 97.23
N SER A 933 19.82 -15.22 97.53
CA SER A 933 18.82 -15.49 96.50
C SER A 933 18.34 -14.20 95.83
N PHE A 934 18.89 -13.92 94.65
CA PHE A 934 18.44 -12.87 93.72
C PHE A 934 18.48 -11.45 94.27
N LEU A 935 19.33 -11.19 95.27
CA LEU A 935 19.35 -9.90 95.94
C LEU A 935 20.02 -8.84 95.06
N MET A 936 19.32 -7.71 94.90
CA MET A 936 19.85 -6.54 94.21
C MET A 936 20.93 -5.80 94.99
N TYR A 937 20.97 -5.99 96.32
CA TYR A 937 21.92 -5.33 97.20
C TYR A 937 22.65 -6.37 98.04
N SER A 938 23.97 -6.23 98.08
CA SER A 938 24.90 -7.04 98.87
C SER A 938 24.68 -6.93 100.38
N GLU A 939 24.10 -5.82 100.86
CA GLU A 939 23.81 -5.56 102.28
C GLU A 939 22.32 -5.24 102.52
N VAL A 940 21.42 -6.15 102.12
CA VAL A 940 19.96 -6.00 102.24
C VAL A 940 19.47 -5.65 103.66
N ILE A 941 20.22 -6.01 104.72
CA ILE A 941 19.88 -5.62 106.09
C ILE A 941 20.05 -4.10 106.28
N LYS A 942 21.09 -3.49 105.71
CA LYS A 942 21.29 -2.03 105.77
C LYS A 942 20.19 -1.30 104.99
N LEU A 943 19.71 -1.90 103.91
CA LEU A 943 18.52 -1.42 103.20
C LEU A 943 17.30 -1.38 104.14
N CYS A 944 16.98 -2.47 104.83
CA CYS A 944 15.85 -2.51 105.77
C CYS A 944 16.01 -1.52 106.94
N ASN A 945 17.23 -1.38 107.46
CA ASN A 945 17.54 -0.44 108.55
C ASN A 945 17.36 1.03 108.14
N THR A 946 17.37 1.34 106.84
CA THR A 946 17.15 2.71 106.35
C THR A 946 15.76 3.23 106.74
N CYS A 947 14.74 2.37 106.74
CA CYS A 947 13.37 2.75 107.11
C CYS A 947 12.97 2.29 108.51
N HIS A 948 13.49 1.13 108.96
CA HIS A 948 13.05 0.50 110.22
C HIS A 948 14.06 0.64 111.37
N GLY A 949 15.17 1.36 111.17
CA GLY A 949 16.22 1.52 112.17
C GLY A 949 16.74 0.18 112.68
N ALA A 950 16.90 0.05 114.01
CA ALA A 950 17.39 -1.18 114.64
C ALA A 950 16.47 -2.40 114.45
N GLU A 951 15.20 -2.22 114.07
CA GLU A 951 14.26 -3.32 113.84
C GLU A 951 14.43 -4.00 112.47
N GLY A 952 15.20 -3.42 111.55
CA GLY A 952 15.30 -3.90 110.16
C GLY A 952 15.76 -5.35 110.05
N LEU A 953 16.75 -5.78 110.85
CA LEU A 953 17.21 -7.17 110.89
C LEU A 953 16.12 -8.13 111.39
N THR A 954 15.36 -7.71 112.39
CA THR A 954 14.28 -8.50 113.00
C THR A 954 13.14 -8.70 112.01
N ARG A 955 12.72 -7.63 111.33
CA ARG A 955 11.69 -7.67 110.27
C ARG A 955 12.14 -8.51 109.08
N TYR A 956 13.39 -8.36 108.62
CA TYR A 956 13.95 -9.19 107.56
C TYR A 956 13.95 -10.69 107.93
N LYS A 957 14.38 -11.05 109.14
CA LYS A 957 14.36 -12.45 109.61
C LYS A 957 12.95 -13.01 109.72
N TYR A 958 11.95 -12.20 110.04
CA TYR A 958 10.54 -12.63 110.08
C TYR A 958 10.06 -13.15 108.71
N TYR A 959 10.38 -12.49 107.60
CA TYR A 959 9.96 -12.92 106.27
C TYR A 959 10.81 -14.07 105.71
N HIS A 960 12.11 -14.12 106.05
CA HIS A 960 13.04 -15.06 105.42
C HIS A 960 13.41 -16.28 106.28
N THR A 961 12.99 -16.39 107.54
CA THR A 961 13.32 -17.54 108.41
C THR A 961 12.13 -18.07 109.23
N GLU A 962 11.82 -19.36 109.10
CA GLU A 962 10.69 -19.99 109.81
C GLU A 962 10.89 -20.02 111.34
N LYS A 963 12.13 -20.29 111.78
CA LYS A 963 12.52 -20.36 113.20
C LYS A 963 12.22 -19.06 113.96
N TYR A 964 12.37 -17.91 113.30
CA TYR A 964 12.18 -16.60 113.94
C TYR A 964 10.69 -16.24 114.05
N ARG A 965 9.86 -16.63 113.09
CA ARG A 965 8.41 -16.46 113.13
C ARG A 965 7.78 -17.12 114.36
N LYS A 966 8.14 -18.39 114.63
CA LYS A 966 7.64 -19.14 115.80
C LYS A 966 8.03 -18.52 117.15
N LYS A 967 9.13 -17.74 117.22
CA LYS A 967 9.62 -17.10 118.45
C LYS A 967 8.91 -15.77 118.77
N SER A 968 8.48 -15.04 117.75
CA SER A 968 7.80 -13.73 117.89
C SER A 968 6.38 -13.81 118.48
N GLN A 969 5.72 -14.97 118.40
CA GLN A 969 4.37 -15.18 118.95
C GLN A 969 4.29 -15.14 120.49
N ARG A 970 5.42 -15.17 121.23
CA ARG A 970 5.46 -15.25 122.70
C ARG A 970 5.56 -13.92 123.47
N LYS A 971 5.86 -12.79 122.82
CA LYS A 971 5.94 -11.47 123.46
C LYS A 971 5.22 -10.44 122.61
N LEU A 972 3.91 -10.39 122.76
CA LEU A 972 3.04 -9.22 122.57
C LEU A 972 1.63 -9.64 123.00
N LEU A 973 1.47 -9.76 124.31
CA LEU A 973 0.20 -9.47 124.97
C LEU A 973 -0.17 -8.02 124.61
N LYS A 974 -1.40 -7.84 124.16
CA LYS A 974 -2.05 -6.56 123.88
C LYS A 974 -1.83 -5.55 125.03
N PRO A 975 -1.62 -4.26 124.70
CA PRO A 975 -2.39 -3.15 125.26
C PRO A 975 -3.55 -2.89 124.28
N LYS A 976 -4.79 -3.32 124.56
CA LYS A 976 -5.79 -2.71 125.46
C LYS A 976 -6.19 -1.27 125.02
N ASN A 977 -6.89 -1.24 123.89
CA ASN A 977 -7.85 -0.27 123.34
C ASN A 977 -7.59 1.25 123.26
N ILE A 978 -7.54 1.68 121.99
CA ILE A 978 -8.35 2.68 121.25
C ILE A 978 -8.17 4.19 121.42
N LEU A 979 -7.63 4.72 122.52
CA LEU A 979 -7.48 6.19 122.64
C LEU A 979 -6.02 6.65 122.75
N ASP A 980 -5.14 5.81 123.29
CA ASP A 980 -3.94 6.33 123.94
C ASP A 980 -2.60 5.92 123.32
N ILE A 981 -2.52 5.94 121.99
CA ILE A 981 -1.33 6.58 121.41
C ILE A 981 -1.43 8.12 121.56
N LEU A 982 -2.55 8.64 122.07
CA LEU A 982 -2.72 10.00 122.57
C LEU A 982 -2.25 11.04 121.53
N ILE A 983 -3.09 11.13 120.49
CA ILE A 983 -3.61 12.35 119.84
C ILE A 983 -2.56 13.27 119.16
N GLY A 984 -2.70 13.58 117.88
CA GLY A 984 -3.84 14.39 117.47
C GLY A 984 -4.96 13.70 116.69
N ASN A 985 -4.71 12.51 116.12
CA ASN A 985 -5.68 11.58 115.53
C ASN A 985 -5.03 10.27 115.11
#